data_AF-A0A9E6CZW6-F1
#
_entry.id   AF-A0A9E6CZW6-F1
#
_cell.length_a   1.000
_cell.length_b   1.000
_cell.length_c   1.000
_cell.angle_alpha   90.00
_cell.angle_beta   90.00
_cell.angle_gamma   90.00
#
_symmetry.space_group_name_H-M   'P 1'
#
loop_
_entity.id
_entity.type
_entity.pdbx_description
1 polymer ?
#
loop_
_entity_poly.entity_id
_entity_poly.type
_entity_poly.pdbx_seq_one_letter_code
_entity_poly.pdbx_strand_id
1 'polypeptide(L)'
;MFEQSNSADFGANSWLVEEMYERFRDEPETLSTAWRDFFSDYRPAHTPVPVRDLVVVPAMPIELTPLEQVDPQPLRGVSAVIAANMERSLSVPTATSVRQVPAKLLEVNRKVINGYRGRSGESKVSFTHLIGYAVVRAIADAVPNMKHAFLADDHGKPQVQKFDHINMGLAVDVDKGKGQRSLVVPVLRNADTLDFAGFLLSYEEIIRKVRANKLTLEDFLGANISLTNPGMIGTQQSVPRLMVGQGVIIGVGSIDYPAEFQGSDERALGRLGVSKVVTLTSTYDHRIIQGAESGLFLKYLHELLIGQHDFYADVFRSLGVPYEAVQWREDSNSLHSEDALLEKQMQIATLIRVHRVRGHLIADLDPLHWRAPRMPRELDPATYGLTLWDLDREFLTGGVGGVARSTLGELLGVLRDAYCRTIGVEYMHIQNTEEQQWIQERIEGVKRNEIVIDKMRVLERLNAAEAFERFLSTKYVGTKRFGLEGAESAIPILDAVLNLASDSQMQGAVIGMAHRGRLNVLANVVGKNYNQIFQEFEGFVDPSSVQGSGDVKYHLGAVGEFVALSGSQMHVELVSNPSHLETVNPVVLGAVRAMQDQIDPPFAYSVLPLLVHGDAAFAGQGVVAECLAMSDTSGYRVGGTIHLIIDNQIGFTTAPEYARSSYYCSDVAKTVQAPIFHVNGDDPEACVRVAQLAFKYRQQFHKDVVIDMI
;
A
#
# COMPACT_ATOMS: atom_id res chain seq x y z
N MET A 1 -55.20 -47.31 -36.69
CA MET A 1 -55.71 -48.30 -35.72
C MET A 1 -55.11 -47.90 -34.39
N PHE A 2 -55.93 -47.32 -33.51
CA PHE A 2 -55.50 -46.71 -32.25
C PHE A 2 -55.30 -47.80 -31.18
N GLU A 3 -54.11 -47.89 -30.60
CA GLU A 3 -53.92 -48.45 -29.26
C GLU A 3 -53.58 -47.29 -28.32
N GLN A 4 -54.53 -46.93 -27.47
CA GLN A 4 -54.34 -45.97 -26.38
C GLN A 4 -53.57 -46.65 -25.25
N SER A 5 -52.31 -46.26 -25.05
CA SER A 5 -51.60 -46.51 -23.79
C SER A 5 -51.94 -45.37 -22.82
N ASN A 6 -52.89 -45.61 -21.92
CA ASN A 6 -53.16 -44.73 -20.79
C ASN A 6 -52.09 -44.97 -19.71
N SER A 7 -50.92 -44.34 -19.85
CA SER A 7 -50.00 -44.13 -18.73
C SER A 7 -50.13 -42.67 -18.28
N ALA A 8 -51.12 -42.37 -17.45
CA ALA A 8 -51.26 -41.05 -16.87
C ALA A 8 -50.24 -40.90 -15.73
N ASP A 9 -49.29 -39.97 -15.91
CA ASP A 9 -48.31 -39.60 -14.89
C ASP A 9 -48.89 -38.43 -14.07
N PHE A 10 -49.14 -38.65 -12.78
CA PHE A 10 -49.92 -37.74 -11.93
C PHE A 10 -49.06 -36.75 -11.12
N GLY A 11 -47.74 -36.74 -11.32
CA GLY A 11 -46.83 -35.73 -10.78
C GLY A 11 -46.96 -35.52 -9.26
N ALA A 12 -47.07 -34.27 -8.81
CA ALA A 12 -47.11 -33.91 -7.38
C ALA A 12 -48.33 -34.46 -6.60
N ASN A 13 -49.34 -34.98 -7.30
CA ASN A 13 -50.55 -35.54 -6.70
C ASN A 13 -50.55 -37.09 -6.68
N SER A 14 -49.46 -37.75 -7.07
CA SER A 14 -49.38 -39.22 -7.13
C SER A 14 -49.69 -39.90 -5.79
N TRP A 15 -49.28 -39.30 -4.66
CA TRP A 15 -49.55 -39.84 -3.32
C TRP A 15 -51.05 -39.88 -2.98
N LEU A 16 -51.83 -38.88 -3.45
CA LEU A 16 -53.26 -38.81 -3.21
C LEU A 16 -54.02 -39.82 -4.08
N VAL A 17 -53.54 -40.07 -5.31
CA VAL A 17 -54.12 -41.09 -6.21
C VAL A 17 -53.82 -42.50 -5.69
N GLU A 18 -52.64 -42.72 -5.12
CA GLU A 18 -52.24 -43.99 -4.50
C GLU A 18 -53.06 -44.29 -3.22
N GLU A 19 -53.26 -43.28 -2.35
CA GLU A 19 -54.13 -43.41 -1.17
C GLU A 19 -55.61 -43.67 -1.55
N MET A 20 -56.12 -43.00 -2.59
CA MET A 20 -57.48 -43.23 -3.08
C MET A 20 -57.64 -44.61 -3.76
N TYR A 21 -56.58 -45.13 -4.38
CA TYR A 21 -56.57 -46.48 -4.95
C TYR A 21 -56.52 -47.58 -3.88
N GLU A 22 -55.79 -47.38 -2.79
CA GLU A 22 -55.82 -48.29 -1.64
C GLU A 22 -57.23 -48.34 -1.01
N ARG A 23 -57.88 -47.18 -0.82
CA ARG A 23 -59.27 -47.14 -0.35
C ARG A 23 -60.27 -47.78 -1.33
N PHE A 24 -60.02 -47.71 -2.64
CA PHE A 24 -60.83 -48.42 -3.64
C PHE A 24 -60.72 -49.94 -3.52
N ARG A 25 -59.55 -50.45 -3.14
CA ARG A 25 -59.31 -51.90 -2.97
C ARG A 25 -59.92 -52.46 -1.70
N ASP A 26 -59.87 -51.69 -0.61
CA ASP A 26 -60.28 -52.17 0.70
C ASP A 26 -61.76 -51.85 1.02
N GLU A 27 -62.25 -50.66 0.67
CA GLU A 27 -63.61 -50.19 0.98
C GLU A 27 -64.25 -49.36 -0.17
N PRO A 28 -64.51 -49.96 -1.35
CA PRO A 28 -64.88 -49.24 -2.57
C PRO A 28 -66.16 -48.40 -2.48
N GLU A 29 -67.11 -48.78 -1.63
CA GLU A 29 -68.38 -48.07 -1.45
C GLU A 29 -68.21 -46.70 -0.77
N THR A 30 -67.07 -46.44 -0.13
CA THR A 30 -66.74 -45.15 0.49
C THR A 30 -66.28 -44.10 -0.52
N LEU A 31 -66.00 -44.51 -1.76
CA LEU A 31 -65.58 -43.65 -2.84
C LEU A 31 -66.77 -43.20 -3.72
N SER A 32 -66.65 -42.01 -4.30
CA SER A 32 -67.62 -41.52 -5.27
C SER A 32 -67.64 -42.39 -6.52
N THR A 33 -68.78 -42.42 -7.22
CA THR A 33 -68.94 -43.22 -8.45
C THR A 33 -67.90 -42.86 -9.51
N ALA A 34 -67.52 -41.58 -9.63
CA ALA A 34 -66.49 -41.13 -10.55
C ALA A 34 -65.09 -41.73 -10.25
N TRP A 35 -64.73 -41.89 -8.97
CA TRP A 35 -63.47 -42.55 -8.58
C TRP A 35 -63.53 -44.06 -8.78
N ARG A 36 -64.69 -44.68 -8.55
CA ARG A 36 -64.88 -46.11 -8.80
C ARG A 36 -64.80 -46.47 -10.28
N ASP A 37 -65.39 -45.66 -11.15
CA ASP A 37 -65.30 -45.84 -12.61
C ASP A 37 -63.89 -45.52 -13.13
N PHE A 38 -63.20 -44.54 -12.53
CA PHE A 38 -61.81 -44.27 -12.86
C PHE A 38 -60.88 -45.43 -12.48
N PHE A 39 -61.06 -46.00 -11.27
CA PHE A 39 -60.22 -47.10 -10.79
C PHE A 39 -60.62 -48.48 -11.30
N SER A 40 -61.79 -48.64 -11.92
CA SER A 40 -62.21 -49.92 -12.53
C SER A 40 -61.24 -50.36 -13.63
N ASP A 41 -60.69 -49.39 -14.37
CA ASP A 41 -59.83 -49.62 -15.53
C ASP A 41 -58.40 -49.08 -15.28
N TYR A 42 -58.14 -48.51 -14.11
CA TYR A 42 -56.83 -48.00 -13.70
C TYR A 42 -55.85 -49.13 -13.41
N ARG A 43 -54.69 -49.09 -14.06
CA ARG A 43 -53.56 -49.99 -13.81
C ARG A 43 -52.38 -49.18 -13.28
N PRO A 44 -52.03 -49.29 -11.99
CA PRO A 44 -50.87 -48.59 -11.46
C PRO A 44 -49.61 -49.07 -12.18
N ALA A 45 -48.68 -48.15 -12.47
CA ALA A 45 -47.42 -48.45 -13.18
C ALA A 45 -46.47 -49.39 -12.40
N HIS A 46 -46.82 -49.74 -11.16
CA HIS A 46 -46.12 -50.74 -10.35
C HIS A 46 -47.09 -51.60 -9.54
N THR A 47 -47.56 -52.71 -10.13
CA THR A 47 -48.09 -53.83 -9.36
C THR A 47 -46.92 -54.61 -8.77
N PRO A 48 -46.93 -54.99 -7.47
CA PRO A 48 -45.97 -55.95 -6.94
C PRO A 48 -46.17 -57.26 -7.69
N VAL A 49 -45.13 -57.74 -8.36
CA VAL A 49 -45.12 -59.07 -8.98
C VAL A 49 -45.33 -60.08 -7.84
N PRO A 50 -46.30 -61.02 -7.94
CA PRO A 50 -46.35 -62.11 -6.98
C PRO A 50 -45.03 -62.83 -7.06
N VAL A 51 -44.39 -63.05 -5.92
CA VAL A 51 -43.19 -63.87 -5.81
C VAL A 51 -43.56 -65.25 -6.34
N ARG A 52 -43.33 -65.48 -7.64
CA ARG A 52 -43.02 -66.82 -8.12
C ARG A 52 -41.82 -67.22 -7.31
N ASP A 53 -41.88 -68.40 -6.69
CA ASP A 53 -40.70 -69.06 -6.14
C ASP A 53 -39.59 -68.92 -7.16
N LEU A 54 -38.70 -67.96 -6.89
CA LEU A 54 -37.47 -67.85 -7.63
C LEU A 54 -36.80 -69.17 -7.30
N VAL A 55 -36.70 -70.02 -8.31
CA VAL A 55 -35.62 -70.99 -8.33
C VAL A 55 -34.40 -70.16 -8.01
N VAL A 56 -33.86 -70.38 -6.82
CA VAL A 56 -32.58 -69.84 -6.40
C VAL A 56 -31.60 -70.44 -7.39
N VAL A 57 -31.37 -69.75 -8.51
CA VAL A 57 -30.10 -69.85 -9.18
C VAL A 57 -29.13 -69.45 -8.09
N PRO A 58 -28.21 -70.34 -7.66
CA PRO A 58 -27.20 -69.96 -6.68
C PRO A 58 -26.61 -68.68 -7.21
N ALA A 59 -26.64 -67.60 -6.42
CA ALA A 59 -25.89 -66.42 -6.76
C ALA A 59 -24.50 -66.92 -7.12
N MET A 60 -24.07 -66.70 -8.38
CA MET A 60 -22.65 -66.84 -8.67
C MET A 60 -21.99 -65.99 -7.59
N PRO A 61 -21.09 -66.57 -6.76
CA PRO A 61 -20.48 -65.81 -5.70
C PRO A 61 -19.92 -64.55 -6.37
N ILE A 62 -20.42 -63.38 -5.96
CA ILE A 62 -19.63 -62.17 -6.13
C ILE A 62 -18.39 -62.50 -5.32
N GLU A 63 -17.32 -62.90 -6.00
CA GLU A 63 -15.99 -62.86 -5.41
C GLU A 63 -15.82 -61.39 -5.01
N LEU A 64 -16.12 -61.10 -3.75
CA LEU A 64 -15.59 -59.94 -3.08
C LEU A 64 -14.10 -60.05 -3.32
N THR A 65 -13.57 -59.24 -4.22
CA THR A 65 -12.13 -59.04 -4.30
C THR A 65 -11.68 -58.82 -2.86
N PRO A 66 -10.75 -59.64 -2.35
CA PRO A 66 -10.26 -59.45 -0.99
C PRO A 66 -9.90 -57.98 -0.85
N LEU A 67 -10.45 -57.32 0.17
CA LEU A 67 -10.01 -55.97 0.52
C LEU A 67 -8.49 -56.01 0.54
N GLU A 68 -7.86 -55.12 -0.22
CA GLU A 68 -6.41 -55.06 -0.32
C GLU A 68 -5.83 -55.08 1.09
N GLN A 69 -5.15 -56.16 1.45
CA GLN A 69 -4.48 -56.27 2.74
C GLN A 69 -3.21 -55.43 2.66
N VAL A 70 -3.36 -54.14 2.94
CA VAL A 70 -2.24 -53.21 3.07
C VAL A 70 -1.71 -53.33 4.49
N ASP A 71 -0.46 -53.75 4.65
CA ASP A 71 0.19 -53.80 5.95
C ASP A 71 0.20 -52.42 6.62
N PRO A 72 -0.21 -52.31 7.90
CA PRO A 72 -0.27 -51.02 8.58
C PRO A 72 1.14 -50.47 8.78
N GLN A 73 1.38 -49.25 8.28
CA GLN A 73 2.62 -48.53 8.55
C GLN A 73 2.53 -47.79 9.89
N PRO A 74 3.46 -48.00 10.83
CA PRO A 74 3.43 -47.32 12.12
C PRO A 74 3.71 -45.82 11.96
N LEU A 75 2.90 -44.98 12.61
CA LEU A 75 3.18 -43.55 12.72
C LEU A 75 4.46 -43.35 13.54
N ARG A 76 5.40 -42.54 13.03
CA ARG A 76 6.67 -42.23 13.69
C ARG A 76 6.91 -40.72 13.77
N GLY A 77 7.73 -40.30 14.73
CA GLY A 77 8.13 -38.90 14.89
C GLY A 77 6.94 -37.96 15.09
N VAL A 78 6.89 -36.88 14.30
CA VAL A 78 5.85 -35.84 14.39
C VAL A 78 4.44 -36.41 14.21
N SER A 79 4.23 -37.38 13.32
CA SER A 79 2.89 -37.96 13.08
C SER A 79 2.36 -38.74 14.28
N ALA A 80 3.24 -39.42 15.04
CA ALA A 80 2.85 -40.10 16.27
C ALA A 80 2.49 -39.10 17.38
N VAL A 81 3.22 -37.97 17.47
CA VAL A 81 2.91 -36.88 18.40
C VAL A 81 1.57 -36.23 18.05
N ILE A 82 1.28 -36.00 16.77
CA ILE A 82 -0.02 -35.51 16.31
C ILE A 82 -1.14 -36.47 16.73
N ALA A 83 -0.98 -37.79 16.51
CA ALA A 83 -1.98 -38.77 16.92
C ALA A 83 -2.27 -38.73 18.43
N ALA A 84 -1.22 -38.74 19.27
CA ALA A 84 -1.36 -38.62 20.72
C ALA A 84 -1.99 -37.28 21.15
N ASN A 85 -1.70 -36.19 20.44
CA ASN A 85 -2.33 -34.89 20.65
C ASN A 85 -3.82 -34.91 20.31
N MET A 86 -4.20 -35.55 19.19
CA MET A 86 -5.59 -35.68 18.78
C MET A 86 -6.40 -36.54 19.75
N GLU A 87 -5.84 -37.65 20.24
CA GLU A 87 -6.47 -38.46 21.29
C GLU A 87 -6.69 -37.64 22.57
N ARG A 88 -5.70 -36.88 23.03
CA ARG A 88 -5.85 -36.00 24.20
C ARG A 88 -6.92 -34.92 23.99
N SER A 89 -7.04 -34.38 22.78
CA SER A 89 -8.06 -33.36 22.46
C SER A 89 -9.50 -33.87 22.62
N LEU A 90 -9.73 -35.19 22.63
CA LEU A 90 -11.07 -35.77 22.86
C LEU A 90 -11.63 -35.45 24.25
N SER A 91 -10.75 -35.17 25.22
CA SER A 91 -11.13 -34.81 26.59
C SER A 91 -11.63 -33.37 26.76
N VAL A 92 -11.51 -32.54 25.72
CA VAL A 92 -11.93 -31.13 25.76
C VAL A 92 -13.34 -31.04 25.19
N PRO A 93 -14.38 -30.80 26.01
CA PRO A 93 -15.73 -30.58 25.54
C PRO A 93 -15.81 -29.20 24.89
N THR A 94 -15.78 -29.17 23.56
CA THR A 94 -15.80 -27.93 22.82
C THR A 94 -17.22 -27.53 22.43
N ALA A 95 -17.46 -26.23 22.36
CA ALA A 95 -18.56 -25.64 21.62
C ALA A 95 -17.99 -24.68 20.56
N THR A 96 -18.77 -24.41 19.51
CA THR A 96 -18.33 -23.54 18.42
C THR A 96 -19.35 -22.45 18.15
N SER A 97 -18.86 -21.22 18.12
CA SER A 97 -19.62 -20.06 17.63
C SER A 97 -19.07 -19.66 16.26
N VAL A 98 -19.95 -19.19 15.39
CA VAL A 98 -19.60 -18.79 14.01
C VAL A 98 -20.14 -17.40 13.76
N ARG A 99 -19.36 -16.57 13.05
CA ARG A 99 -19.82 -15.27 12.55
C ARG A 99 -19.22 -15.00 11.18
N GLN A 100 -20.04 -14.52 10.26
CA GLN A 100 -19.56 -13.96 9.00
C GLN A 100 -19.29 -12.46 9.16
N VAL A 101 -18.18 -12.00 8.60
CA VAL A 101 -17.73 -10.60 8.66
C VAL A 101 -17.45 -10.10 7.24
N PRO A 102 -17.92 -8.90 6.86
CA PRO A 102 -17.57 -8.29 5.57
C PRO A 102 -16.06 -8.07 5.46
N ALA A 103 -15.45 -8.50 4.36
CA ALA A 103 -14.01 -8.35 4.12
C ALA A 103 -13.66 -7.05 3.38
N LYS A 104 -14.65 -6.25 2.95
CA LYS A 104 -14.43 -5.10 2.06
C LYS A 104 -13.44 -4.08 2.63
N LEU A 105 -13.65 -3.63 3.87
CA LEU A 105 -12.74 -2.64 4.48
C LEU A 105 -11.35 -3.22 4.73
N LEU A 106 -11.29 -4.48 5.14
CA LEU A 106 -10.07 -5.25 5.33
C LEU A 106 -9.24 -5.32 4.03
N GLU A 107 -9.88 -5.62 2.89
CA GLU A 107 -9.24 -5.63 1.57
C GLU A 107 -8.71 -4.25 1.16
N VAL A 108 -9.54 -3.22 1.32
CA VAL A 108 -9.20 -1.84 0.91
C VAL A 108 -8.04 -1.29 1.73
N ASN A 109 -8.11 -1.36 3.05
CA ASN A 109 -7.03 -0.85 3.92
C ASN A 109 -5.75 -1.68 3.77
N ARG A 110 -5.85 -3.00 3.58
CA ARG A 110 -4.68 -3.83 3.25
C ARG A 110 -4.04 -3.42 1.91
N LYS A 111 -4.84 -3.06 0.90
CA LYS A 111 -4.33 -2.58 -0.39
C LYS A 111 -3.58 -1.25 -0.23
N VAL A 112 -4.10 -0.33 0.58
CA VAL A 112 -3.43 0.94 0.91
C VAL A 112 -2.09 0.69 1.62
N ILE A 113 -2.09 -0.12 2.69
CA ILE A 113 -0.88 -0.48 3.45
C ILE A 113 0.17 -1.10 2.52
N ASN A 114 -0.19 -2.12 1.74
CA ASN A 114 0.75 -2.80 0.86
C ASN A 114 1.22 -1.92 -0.31
N GLY A 115 0.39 -0.98 -0.76
CA GLY A 115 0.78 0.02 -1.74
C GLY A 115 1.84 0.97 -1.20
N TYR A 116 1.79 1.33 0.09
CA TYR A 116 2.84 2.10 0.75
C TYR A 116 4.11 1.25 0.95
N ARG A 117 4.00 0.13 1.68
CA ARG A 117 5.12 -0.76 2.03
C ARG A 117 5.88 -1.30 0.83
N GLY A 118 5.16 -1.62 -0.26
CA GLY A 118 5.76 -2.10 -1.50
C GLY A 118 6.68 -1.08 -2.18
N ARG A 119 6.52 0.22 -1.91
CA ARG A 119 7.40 1.27 -2.42
C ARG A 119 8.67 1.42 -1.61
N SER A 120 8.60 1.19 -0.30
CA SER A 120 9.74 1.22 0.62
C SER A 120 10.52 -0.11 0.65
N GLY A 121 10.18 -1.06 -0.23
CA GLY A 121 10.84 -2.37 -0.30
C GLY A 121 10.49 -3.32 0.86
N GLU A 122 9.48 -2.99 1.66
CA GLU A 122 9.11 -3.73 2.85
C GLU A 122 8.23 -4.95 2.53
N SER A 123 8.17 -5.89 3.49
CA SER A 123 7.32 -7.09 3.39
C SER A 123 5.83 -6.75 3.35
N LYS A 124 5.06 -7.56 2.62
CA LYS A 124 3.61 -7.39 2.50
C LYS A 124 2.89 -7.81 3.78
N VAL A 125 1.87 -7.05 4.16
CA VAL A 125 0.89 -7.43 5.18
C VAL A 125 -0.13 -8.39 4.57
N SER A 126 -0.33 -9.54 5.22
CA SER A 126 -1.33 -10.55 4.86
C SER A 126 -2.67 -10.28 5.56
N PHE A 127 -3.76 -10.88 5.08
CA PHE A 127 -5.04 -10.87 5.81
C PHE A 127 -4.91 -11.52 7.19
N THR A 128 -4.12 -12.60 7.29
CA THR A 128 -3.85 -13.30 8.56
C THR A 128 -3.16 -12.39 9.58
N HIS A 129 -2.30 -11.45 9.16
CA HIS A 129 -1.68 -10.51 10.09
C HIS A 129 -2.73 -9.59 10.74
N LEU A 130 -3.60 -8.99 9.91
CA LEU A 130 -4.65 -8.09 10.39
C LEU A 130 -5.68 -8.83 11.25
N ILE A 131 -6.15 -9.99 10.80
CA ILE A 131 -7.11 -10.81 11.54
C ILE A 131 -6.48 -11.34 12.84
N GLY A 132 -5.23 -11.82 12.80
CA GLY A 132 -4.52 -12.30 13.97
C GLY A 132 -4.33 -11.21 15.02
N TYR A 133 -3.93 -10.01 14.61
CA TYR A 133 -3.84 -8.87 15.52
C TYR A 133 -5.22 -8.47 16.07
N ALA A 134 -6.26 -8.45 15.24
CA ALA A 134 -7.62 -8.18 15.70
C ALA A 134 -8.12 -9.23 16.71
N VAL A 135 -7.73 -10.51 16.57
CA VAL A 135 -8.02 -11.57 17.56
C VAL A 135 -7.33 -11.26 18.89
N VAL A 136 -6.04 -10.89 18.87
CA VAL A 136 -5.30 -10.49 20.08
C VAL A 136 -6.00 -9.33 20.78
N ARG A 137 -6.34 -8.26 20.03
CA ARG A 137 -7.02 -7.08 20.58
C ARG A 137 -8.41 -7.40 21.10
N ALA A 138 -9.21 -8.19 20.39
CA ALA A 138 -10.54 -8.58 20.85
C ALA A 138 -10.51 -9.34 22.19
N ILE A 139 -9.52 -10.21 22.39
CA ILE A 139 -9.34 -10.91 23.67
C ILE A 139 -8.80 -9.96 24.74
N ALA A 140 -7.78 -9.17 24.43
CA ALA A 140 -7.13 -8.28 25.39
C ALA A 140 -8.08 -7.17 25.90
N ASP A 141 -8.87 -6.58 25.00
CA ASP A 141 -9.62 -5.36 25.26
C ASP A 141 -11.07 -5.61 25.69
N ALA A 142 -11.67 -6.70 25.23
CA ALA A 142 -13.11 -6.94 25.43
C ALA A 142 -13.43 -8.24 26.18
N VAL A 143 -12.70 -9.33 25.92
CA VAL A 143 -13.07 -10.67 26.43
C VAL A 143 -11.86 -11.45 26.97
N PRO A 144 -11.20 -10.98 28.04
CA PRO A 144 -9.95 -11.55 28.54
C PRO A 144 -10.07 -12.99 29.00
N ASN A 145 -11.27 -13.46 29.38
CA ASN A 145 -11.51 -14.86 29.76
C ASN A 145 -11.15 -15.86 28.63
N MET A 146 -11.18 -15.42 27.37
CA MET A 146 -10.87 -16.26 26.21
C MET A 146 -9.41 -16.76 26.20
N LYS A 147 -8.48 -16.11 26.92
CA LYS A 147 -7.07 -16.55 27.00
C LYS A 147 -6.79 -17.60 28.06
N HIS A 148 -7.78 -17.94 28.89
CA HIS A 148 -7.63 -18.88 30.00
C HIS A 148 -7.87 -20.33 29.57
N ALA A 149 -7.34 -21.31 30.31
CA ALA A 149 -7.50 -22.72 30.00
C ALA A 149 -8.07 -23.51 31.17
N PHE A 150 -8.75 -24.62 30.88
CA PHE A 150 -9.19 -25.56 31.89
C PHE A 150 -8.00 -26.40 32.39
N LEU A 151 -7.92 -26.61 33.70
CA LEU A 151 -6.98 -27.51 34.35
C LEU A 151 -7.72 -28.35 35.39
N ALA A 152 -7.35 -29.63 35.54
CA ALA A 152 -7.75 -30.42 36.69
C ALA A 152 -6.55 -30.54 37.63
N ASP A 153 -6.76 -30.40 38.94
CA ASP A 153 -5.69 -30.66 39.91
C ASP A 153 -5.41 -32.16 40.05
N ASP A 154 -4.41 -32.49 40.88
CA ASP A 154 -3.98 -33.87 41.15
C ASP A 154 -5.09 -34.78 41.72
N HIS A 155 -6.21 -34.19 42.18
CA HIS A 155 -7.39 -34.88 42.68
C HIS A 155 -8.58 -34.85 41.70
N GLY A 156 -8.37 -34.34 40.48
CA GLY A 156 -9.40 -34.25 39.44
C GLY A 156 -10.40 -33.10 39.64
N LYS A 157 -10.15 -32.16 40.56
CA LYS A 157 -11.04 -31.02 40.78
C LYS A 157 -10.86 -30.00 39.65
N PRO A 158 -11.94 -29.50 39.04
CA PRO A 158 -11.87 -28.52 37.96
C PRO A 158 -11.34 -27.16 38.45
N GLN A 159 -10.39 -26.60 37.71
CA GLN A 159 -9.76 -25.30 37.93
C GLN A 159 -9.63 -24.53 36.62
N VAL A 160 -9.50 -23.20 36.72
CA VAL A 160 -9.18 -22.32 35.58
C VAL A 160 -7.74 -21.87 35.72
N GLN A 161 -6.90 -22.25 34.76
CA GLN A 161 -5.56 -21.71 34.62
C GLN A 161 -5.65 -20.32 34.00
N LYS A 162 -5.38 -19.31 34.83
CA LYS A 162 -5.30 -17.92 34.38
C LYS A 162 -3.93 -17.64 33.79
N PHE A 163 -3.93 -16.90 32.69
CA PHE A 163 -2.73 -16.40 32.03
C PHE A 163 -2.76 -14.88 32.00
N ASP A 164 -1.63 -14.25 32.26
CA ASP A 164 -1.50 -12.79 32.20
C ASP A 164 -1.48 -12.30 30.76
N HIS A 165 -0.76 -13.02 29.89
CA HIS A 165 -0.52 -12.65 28.50
C HIS A 165 -1.17 -13.59 27.48
N ILE A 166 -1.28 -13.12 26.24
CA ILE A 166 -1.77 -13.87 25.09
C ILE A 166 -0.56 -14.49 24.36
N ASN A 167 -0.51 -15.81 24.34
CA ASN A 167 0.47 -16.58 23.59
C ASN A 167 -0.25 -17.30 22.45
N MET A 168 -0.15 -16.75 21.24
CA MET A 168 -0.91 -17.20 20.08
C MET A 168 -0.14 -18.27 19.29
N GLY A 169 -0.65 -19.50 19.28
CA GLY A 169 -0.21 -20.53 18.35
C GLY A 169 -0.66 -20.22 16.93
N LEU A 170 0.26 -20.19 15.96
CA LEU A 170 -0.01 -19.87 14.57
C LEU A 170 0.09 -21.13 13.72
N ALA A 171 -1.02 -21.63 13.17
CA ALA A 171 -0.98 -22.80 12.31
C ALA A 171 -0.40 -22.45 10.93
N VAL A 172 0.79 -22.97 10.64
CA VAL A 172 1.51 -22.74 9.38
C VAL A 172 1.59 -24.04 8.60
N ASP A 173 1.03 -24.03 7.40
CA ASP A 173 1.13 -25.13 6.46
C ASP A 173 2.48 -25.08 5.73
N VAL A 174 3.26 -26.15 5.85
CA VAL A 174 4.59 -26.30 5.25
C VAL A 174 4.53 -27.35 4.16
N ASP A 175 4.72 -26.92 2.92
CA ASP A 175 4.87 -27.82 1.78
C ASP A 175 6.26 -28.47 1.80
N LYS A 176 6.29 -29.81 1.91
CA LYS A 176 7.52 -30.62 1.89
C LYS A 176 7.83 -31.16 0.49
N GLY A 177 7.05 -30.78 -0.52
CA GLY A 177 7.14 -31.27 -1.89
C GLY A 177 6.48 -32.64 -2.08
N LYS A 178 6.29 -33.05 -3.36
CA LYS A 178 5.68 -34.34 -3.76
C LYS A 178 4.28 -34.60 -3.17
N GLY A 179 3.50 -33.54 -2.95
CA GLY A 179 2.16 -33.63 -2.36
C GLY A 179 2.14 -33.84 -0.84
N GLN A 180 3.30 -33.84 -0.17
CA GLN A 180 3.38 -33.97 1.27
C GLN A 180 3.34 -32.60 1.95
N ARG A 181 2.33 -32.35 2.78
CA ARG A 181 2.18 -31.15 3.60
C ARG A 181 2.32 -31.47 5.08
N SER A 182 2.82 -30.51 5.85
CA SER A 182 3.02 -30.66 7.29
C SER A 182 2.55 -29.39 7.98
N LEU A 183 1.63 -29.53 8.92
CA LEU A 183 1.19 -28.42 9.76
C LEU A 183 2.14 -28.28 10.96
N VAL A 184 2.63 -27.08 11.20
CA VAL A 184 3.37 -26.72 12.42
C VAL A 184 2.69 -25.55 13.11
N VAL A 185 2.73 -25.51 14.44
CA VAL A 185 2.05 -24.47 15.24
C VAL A 185 3.03 -23.78 16.19
N PRO A 186 3.94 -22.92 15.67
CA PRO A 186 4.79 -22.09 16.53
C PRO A 186 3.97 -21.05 17.31
N VAL A 187 4.53 -20.55 18.41
CA VAL A 187 3.86 -19.67 19.37
C VAL A 187 4.44 -18.25 19.31
N LEU A 188 3.58 -17.27 19.03
CA LEU A 188 3.87 -15.85 19.21
C LEU A 188 3.56 -15.47 20.65
N ARG A 189 4.59 -15.13 21.42
CA ARG A 189 4.50 -14.86 22.86
C ARG A 189 4.12 -13.40 23.15
N ASN A 190 3.40 -13.18 24.26
CA ASN A 190 3.05 -11.85 24.79
C ASN A 190 2.45 -10.92 23.72
N ALA A 191 1.61 -11.47 22.85
CA ALA A 191 1.07 -10.79 21.68
C ALA A 191 0.29 -9.52 22.05
N ASP A 192 -0.35 -9.52 23.23
CA ASP A 192 -1.13 -8.42 23.80
C ASP A 192 -0.29 -7.18 24.13
N THR A 193 1.02 -7.34 24.31
CA THR A 193 1.94 -6.24 24.66
C THR A 193 2.49 -5.50 23.44
N LEU A 194 2.23 -6.01 22.24
CA LEU A 194 2.77 -5.47 20.99
C LEU A 194 1.75 -4.53 20.33
N ASP A 195 2.25 -3.46 19.72
CA ASP A 195 1.52 -2.76 18.66
C ASP A 195 1.53 -3.58 17.36
N PHE A 196 0.85 -3.12 16.31
CA PHE A 196 0.75 -3.91 15.08
C PHE A 196 2.11 -4.08 14.37
N ALA A 197 3.01 -3.09 14.42
CA ALA A 197 4.35 -3.20 13.85
C ALA A 197 5.19 -4.25 14.59
N GLY A 198 5.21 -4.22 15.92
CA GLY A 198 5.87 -5.23 16.76
C GLY A 198 5.28 -6.63 16.57
N PHE A 199 3.95 -6.73 16.45
CA PHE A 199 3.26 -7.98 16.14
C PHE A 199 3.68 -8.53 14.76
N LEU A 200 3.68 -7.68 13.73
CA LEU A 200 4.08 -8.05 12.38
C LEU A 200 5.53 -8.54 12.32
N LEU A 201 6.45 -7.83 12.98
CA LEU A 201 7.86 -8.23 13.03
C LEU A 201 8.06 -9.59 13.71
N SER A 202 7.41 -9.78 14.86
CA SER A 202 7.45 -11.04 15.63
C SER A 202 6.85 -12.21 14.83
N TYR A 203 5.72 -11.95 14.15
CA TYR A 203 5.07 -12.91 13.27
C TYR A 203 6.00 -13.32 12.12
N GLU A 204 6.60 -12.36 11.41
CA GLU A 204 7.50 -12.62 10.28
C GLU A 204 8.79 -13.34 10.70
N GLU A 205 9.30 -13.09 11.92
CA GLU A 205 10.42 -13.84 12.46
C GLU A 205 10.07 -15.33 12.63
N ILE A 206 8.89 -15.63 13.16
CA ILE A 206 8.39 -17.00 13.29
C ILE A 206 8.26 -17.65 11.92
N ILE A 207 7.64 -16.98 10.95
CA ILE A 207 7.50 -17.50 9.57
C ILE A 207 8.86 -17.73 8.92
N ARG A 208 9.84 -16.85 9.15
CA ARG A 208 11.21 -17.02 8.68
C ARG A 208 11.86 -18.26 9.28
N LYS A 209 11.69 -18.52 10.59
CA LYS A 209 12.18 -19.75 11.25
C LYS A 209 11.50 -21.00 10.69
N VAL A 210 10.17 -20.96 10.46
CA VAL A 210 9.42 -22.06 9.83
C VAL A 210 10.00 -22.39 8.45
N ARG A 211 10.12 -21.39 7.57
CA ARG A 211 10.64 -21.56 6.20
C ARG A 211 12.10 -22.01 6.17
N ALA A 212 12.91 -21.54 7.11
CA ALA A 212 14.31 -21.94 7.23
C ALA A 212 14.49 -23.29 7.94
N ASN A 213 13.42 -23.94 8.40
CA ASN A 213 13.45 -25.15 9.23
C ASN A 213 14.35 -25.00 10.48
N LYS A 214 14.24 -23.85 11.16
CA LYS A 214 15.04 -23.47 12.34
C LYS A 214 14.20 -23.33 13.62
N LEU A 215 13.01 -23.94 13.66
CA LEU A 215 12.19 -23.95 14.87
C LEU A 215 12.84 -24.84 15.94
N THR A 216 12.79 -24.35 17.18
CA THR A 216 13.25 -25.02 18.39
C THR A 216 12.05 -25.57 19.18
N LEU A 217 12.30 -26.41 20.18
CA LEU A 217 11.23 -26.92 21.04
C LEU A 217 10.49 -25.79 21.77
N GLU A 218 11.22 -24.75 22.19
CA GLU A 218 10.66 -23.58 22.88
C GLU A 218 9.64 -22.83 22.01
N ASP A 219 9.80 -22.83 20.69
CA ASP A 219 8.87 -22.18 19.76
C ASP A 219 7.49 -22.84 19.74
N PHE A 220 7.32 -24.06 20.29
CA PHE A 220 6.05 -24.77 20.34
C PHE A 220 5.36 -24.73 21.71
N LEU A 221 6.02 -24.20 22.74
CA LEU A 221 5.55 -24.28 24.12
C LEU A 221 4.78 -23.04 24.55
N GLY A 222 3.67 -23.25 25.27
CA GLY A 222 3.00 -22.20 26.04
C GLY A 222 1.93 -21.40 25.28
N ALA A 223 1.45 -21.88 24.12
CA ALA A 223 0.27 -21.31 23.49
C ALA A 223 -0.97 -21.54 24.36
N ASN A 224 -1.71 -20.47 24.66
CA ASN A 224 -2.99 -20.51 25.38
C ASN A 224 -4.20 -20.22 24.47
N ILE A 225 -3.95 -19.68 23.28
CA ILE A 225 -4.91 -19.60 22.17
C ILE A 225 -4.22 -20.03 20.88
N SER A 226 -5.00 -20.30 19.83
CA SER A 226 -4.44 -20.55 18.50
C SER A 226 -5.28 -19.98 17.36
N LEU A 227 -4.61 -19.68 16.25
CA LEU A 227 -5.20 -19.19 15.01
C LEU A 227 -4.85 -20.17 13.88
N THR A 228 -5.86 -20.59 13.13
CA THR A 228 -5.69 -21.42 11.95
C THR A 228 -6.39 -20.80 10.74
N ASN A 229 -5.73 -20.85 9.57
CA ASN A 229 -6.24 -20.25 8.34
C ASN A 229 -6.33 -21.29 7.19
N PRO A 230 -7.32 -22.19 7.22
CA PRO A 230 -7.63 -23.07 6.09
C PRO A 230 -8.28 -22.32 4.92
N GLY A 231 -8.68 -21.06 5.09
CA GLY A 231 -9.21 -20.23 4.02
C GLY A 231 -8.28 -20.08 2.81
N MET A 232 -6.97 -20.20 3.01
CA MET A 232 -5.98 -20.17 1.92
C MET A 232 -6.14 -21.28 0.87
N ILE A 233 -6.85 -22.38 1.22
CA ILE A 233 -7.16 -23.49 0.31
C ILE A 233 -8.65 -23.57 -0.04
N GLY A 234 -9.40 -22.47 0.14
CA GLY A 234 -10.82 -22.39 -0.22
C GLY A 234 -11.79 -22.97 0.81
N THR A 235 -11.31 -23.30 2.02
CA THR A 235 -12.20 -23.80 3.09
C THR A 235 -13.05 -22.64 3.65
N GLN A 236 -14.36 -22.70 3.46
CA GLN A 236 -15.29 -21.66 3.92
C GLN A 236 -15.30 -21.49 5.43
N GLN A 237 -15.32 -22.60 6.18
CA GLN A 237 -15.27 -22.60 7.63
C GLN A 237 -14.58 -23.87 8.13
N SER A 238 -13.93 -23.78 9.28
CA SER A 238 -13.31 -24.91 9.95
C SER A 238 -13.72 -24.94 11.41
N VAL A 239 -13.98 -26.14 11.93
CA VAL A 239 -14.22 -26.40 13.35
C VAL A 239 -13.02 -27.17 13.87
N PRO A 240 -11.90 -26.48 14.14
CA PRO A 240 -10.67 -27.15 14.50
C PRO A 240 -10.76 -27.77 15.90
N ARG A 241 -10.02 -28.85 16.12
CA ARG A 241 -9.92 -29.49 17.44
C ARG A 241 -9.13 -28.59 18.39
N LEU A 242 -9.74 -28.23 19.51
CA LEU A 242 -9.06 -27.46 20.56
C LEU A 242 -8.09 -28.36 21.33
N MET A 243 -6.87 -27.86 21.53
CA MET A 243 -5.82 -28.57 22.24
C MET A 243 -5.97 -28.40 23.76
N VAL A 244 -5.60 -29.44 24.52
CA VAL A 244 -5.52 -29.37 25.98
C VAL A 244 -4.57 -28.24 26.41
N GLY A 245 -4.99 -27.43 27.38
CA GLY A 245 -4.22 -26.28 27.85
C GLY A 245 -4.47 -24.98 27.08
N GLN A 246 -5.41 -24.96 26.13
CA GLN A 246 -5.86 -23.77 25.43
C GLN A 246 -7.34 -23.47 25.72
N GLY A 247 -7.71 -22.18 25.72
CA GLY A 247 -9.09 -21.74 25.91
C GLY A 247 -9.91 -21.76 24.61
N VAL A 248 -9.29 -21.29 23.53
CA VAL A 248 -9.96 -21.10 22.23
C VAL A 248 -8.99 -21.33 21.08
N ILE A 249 -9.53 -21.86 19.99
CA ILE A 249 -8.91 -21.88 18.67
C ILE A 249 -9.81 -21.15 17.67
N ILE A 250 -9.23 -20.22 16.92
CA ILE A 250 -9.91 -19.38 15.96
C ILE A 250 -9.65 -19.91 14.55
N GLY A 251 -10.71 -20.23 13.83
CA GLY A 251 -10.65 -20.60 12.42
C GLY A 251 -10.96 -19.42 11.51
N VAL A 252 -10.07 -19.17 10.54
CA VAL A 252 -10.26 -18.17 9.48
C VAL A 252 -10.61 -18.88 8.18
N GLY A 253 -11.83 -18.66 7.72
CA GLY A 253 -12.34 -19.16 6.45
C GLY A 253 -11.77 -18.43 5.23
N SER A 254 -12.17 -18.89 4.04
CA SER A 254 -11.85 -18.21 2.78
C SER A 254 -12.51 -16.83 2.74
N ILE A 255 -11.85 -15.89 2.07
CA ILE A 255 -12.42 -14.58 1.73
C ILE A 255 -13.04 -14.72 0.34
N ASP A 256 -14.36 -14.81 0.29
CA ASP A 256 -15.08 -15.00 -0.96
C ASP A 256 -16.50 -14.40 -0.90
N TYR A 257 -17.16 -14.30 -2.04
CA TYR A 257 -18.56 -13.90 -2.08
C TYR A 257 -19.45 -14.94 -1.40
N PRO A 258 -20.58 -14.52 -0.80
CA PRO A 258 -21.61 -15.45 -0.37
C PRO A 258 -22.02 -16.40 -1.51
N ALA A 259 -22.45 -17.61 -1.18
CA ALA A 259 -22.68 -18.68 -2.15
C ALA A 259 -23.68 -18.28 -3.25
N GLU A 260 -24.71 -17.53 -2.88
CA GLU A 260 -25.74 -16.98 -3.76
C GLU A 260 -25.20 -15.98 -4.80
N PHE A 261 -24.01 -15.42 -4.59
CA PHE A 261 -23.37 -14.46 -5.50
C PHE A 261 -22.14 -15.04 -6.24
N GLN A 262 -21.72 -16.26 -5.91
CA GLN A 262 -20.60 -16.90 -6.61
C GLN A 262 -20.91 -17.10 -8.10
N GLY A 263 -19.97 -16.70 -8.97
CA GLY A 263 -20.14 -16.74 -10.42
C GLY A 263 -20.94 -15.58 -11.02
N SER A 264 -21.39 -14.62 -10.19
CA SER A 264 -22.02 -13.39 -10.69
C SER A 264 -21.01 -12.50 -11.41
N ASP A 265 -21.48 -11.68 -12.36
CA ASP A 265 -20.67 -10.64 -12.97
C ASP A 265 -20.17 -9.65 -11.91
N GLU A 266 -18.85 -9.46 -11.80
CA GLU A 266 -18.24 -8.56 -10.82
C GLU A 266 -18.75 -7.12 -10.96
N ARG A 267 -19.08 -6.67 -12.19
CA ARG A 267 -19.68 -5.35 -12.42
C ARG A 267 -21.07 -5.24 -11.80
N ALA A 268 -21.85 -6.30 -11.85
CA ALA A 268 -23.17 -6.35 -11.22
C ALA A 268 -23.02 -6.32 -9.68
N LEU A 269 -22.06 -7.06 -9.14
CA LEU A 269 -21.76 -7.05 -7.70
C LEU A 269 -21.33 -5.66 -7.21
N GLY A 270 -20.46 -4.97 -7.94
CA GLY A 270 -20.05 -3.60 -7.64
C GLY A 270 -21.22 -2.60 -7.70
N ARG A 271 -22.15 -2.77 -8.64
CA ARG A 271 -23.38 -1.94 -8.70
C ARG A 271 -24.28 -2.18 -7.49
N LEU A 272 -24.45 -3.44 -7.08
CA LEU A 272 -25.27 -3.84 -5.94
C LEU A 272 -24.61 -3.55 -4.58
N GLY A 273 -23.31 -3.23 -4.55
CA GLY A 273 -22.58 -3.03 -3.30
C GLY A 273 -22.35 -4.32 -2.52
N VAL A 274 -22.23 -5.47 -3.21
CA VAL A 274 -21.98 -6.76 -2.56
C VAL A 274 -20.49 -6.92 -2.30
N SER A 275 -20.12 -7.25 -1.06
CA SER A 275 -18.73 -7.55 -0.70
C SER A 275 -18.49 -9.04 -0.48
N LYS A 276 -17.22 -9.44 -0.62
CA LYS A 276 -16.73 -10.69 -0.05
C LYS A 276 -16.87 -10.70 1.47
N VAL A 277 -17.03 -11.89 2.03
CA VAL A 277 -17.11 -12.15 3.47
C VAL A 277 -16.00 -13.11 3.90
N VAL A 278 -15.65 -13.06 5.17
CA VAL A 278 -14.82 -14.06 5.84
C VAL A 278 -15.64 -14.69 6.96
N THR A 279 -15.65 -16.02 7.01
CA THR A 279 -16.27 -16.74 8.14
C THR A 279 -15.24 -16.96 9.23
N LEU A 280 -15.54 -16.48 10.42
CA LEU A 280 -14.70 -16.64 11.61
C LEU A 280 -15.38 -17.61 12.56
N THR A 281 -14.65 -18.65 12.96
CA THR A 281 -15.10 -19.63 13.93
C THR A 281 -14.32 -19.48 15.24
N SER A 282 -15.02 -19.63 16.36
CA SER A 282 -14.45 -19.67 17.70
C SER A 282 -14.82 -21.02 18.30
N THR A 283 -13.87 -21.96 18.33
CA THR A 283 -14.05 -23.26 19.00
C THR A 283 -13.38 -23.18 20.37
N TYR A 284 -14.18 -23.26 21.43
CA TYR A 284 -13.77 -22.95 22.80
C TYR A 284 -14.13 -24.07 23.77
N ASP A 285 -13.42 -24.14 24.89
CA ASP A 285 -13.72 -25.08 25.98
C ASP A 285 -14.94 -24.60 26.77
N HIS A 286 -16.06 -25.30 26.59
CA HIS A 286 -17.35 -24.88 27.15
C HIS A 286 -17.42 -25.04 28.67
N ARG A 287 -16.41 -25.65 29.31
CA ARG A 287 -16.30 -25.71 30.78
C ARG A 287 -15.97 -24.35 31.40
N ILE A 288 -15.22 -23.51 30.68
CA ILE A 288 -14.67 -22.25 31.20
C ILE A 288 -15.09 -21.01 30.42
N ILE A 289 -15.49 -21.17 29.15
CA ILE A 289 -15.94 -20.07 28.28
C ILE A 289 -17.40 -20.32 27.93
N GLN A 290 -18.25 -19.33 28.17
CA GLN A 290 -19.67 -19.41 27.83
C GLN A 290 -19.92 -19.01 26.37
N GLY A 291 -20.99 -19.55 25.76
CA GLY A 291 -21.36 -19.20 24.39
C GLY A 291 -21.64 -17.71 24.18
N ALA A 292 -22.12 -17.01 25.20
CA ALA A 292 -22.27 -15.55 25.16
C ALA A 292 -20.93 -14.80 25.08
N GLU A 293 -19.89 -15.28 25.78
CA GLU A 293 -18.54 -14.69 25.74
C GLU A 293 -17.90 -14.92 24.37
N SER A 294 -17.99 -16.13 23.83
CA SER A 294 -17.51 -16.43 22.47
C SER A 294 -18.27 -15.62 21.40
N GLY A 295 -19.58 -15.44 21.58
CA GLY A 295 -20.39 -14.58 20.70
C GLY A 295 -20.00 -13.09 20.78
N LEU A 296 -19.70 -12.59 21.98
CA LEU A 296 -19.21 -11.23 22.21
C LEU A 296 -17.81 -11.03 21.61
N PHE A 297 -16.93 -12.03 21.75
CA PHE A 297 -15.61 -12.03 21.13
C PHE A 297 -15.71 -11.90 19.60
N LEU A 298 -16.53 -12.73 18.95
CA LEU A 298 -16.73 -12.63 17.51
C LEU A 298 -17.41 -11.31 17.11
N LYS A 299 -18.29 -10.75 17.96
CA LYS A 299 -18.88 -9.42 17.75
C LYS A 299 -17.82 -8.32 17.76
N TYR A 300 -16.98 -8.28 18.77
CA TYR A 300 -15.94 -7.28 18.88
C TYR A 300 -14.90 -7.43 17.77
N LEU A 301 -14.54 -8.67 17.40
CA LEU A 301 -13.68 -8.95 16.25
C LEU A 301 -14.28 -8.43 14.93
N HIS A 302 -15.59 -8.58 14.72
CA HIS A 302 -16.28 -7.97 13.59
C HIS A 302 -16.12 -6.44 13.62
N GLU A 303 -16.40 -5.80 14.76
CA GLU A 303 -16.32 -4.34 14.94
C GLU A 303 -14.92 -3.81 14.60
N LEU A 304 -13.86 -4.47 15.08
CA LEU A 304 -12.47 -4.13 14.72
C LEU A 304 -12.21 -4.23 13.22
N LEU A 305 -12.66 -5.32 12.57
CA LEU A 305 -12.41 -5.55 11.15
C LEU A 305 -13.18 -4.59 10.23
N ILE A 306 -14.29 -4.00 10.70
CA ILE A 306 -15.00 -2.90 10.04
C ILE A 306 -14.53 -1.51 10.51
N GLY A 307 -13.42 -1.45 11.27
CA GLY A 307 -12.72 -0.21 11.59
C GLY A 307 -13.19 0.54 12.83
N GLN A 308 -14.07 -0.04 13.65
CA GLN A 308 -14.40 0.52 14.96
C GLN A 308 -13.20 0.42 15.92
N HIS A 309 -13.30 1.13 17.05
CA HIS A 309 -12.26 1.16 18.10
C HIS A 309 -10.89 1.60 17.55
N ASP A 310 -10.89 2.49 16.56
CA ASP A 310 -9.71 3.04 15.90
C ASP A 310 -8.72 1.99 15.32
N PHE A 311 -9.19 0.76 15.08
CA PHE A 311 -8.33 -0.38 14.73
C PHE A 311 -7.38 -0.08 13.55
N TYR A 312 -7.91 0.40 12.42
CA TYR A 312 -7.06 0.72 11.26
C TYR A 312 -6.25 1.99 11.45
N ALA A 313 -6.71 2.96 12.24
CA ALA A 313 -5.93 4.16 12.54
C ALA A 313 -4.67 3.81 13.35
N ASP A 314 -4.80 2.92 14.33
CA ASP A 314 -3.69 2.42 15.13
C ASP A 314 -2.75 1.53 14.30
N VAL A 315 -3.30 0.67 13.42
CA VAL A 315 -2.49 -0.12 12.47
C VAL A 315 -1.67 0.81 11.57
N PHE A 316 -2.29 1.83 10.96
CA PHE A 316 -1.59 2.77 10.08
C PHE A 316 -0.53 3.56 10.83
N ARG A 317 -0.85 4.05 12.03
CA ARG A 317 0.10 4.77 12.89
C ARG A 317 1.31 3.92 13.25
N SER A 318 1.10 2.67 13.65
CA SER A 318 2.21 1.77 14.01
C SER A 318 3.14 1.46 12.84
N LEU A 319 2.60 1.43 11.62
CA LEU A 319 3.36 1.16 10.39
C LEU A 319 3.98 2.43 9.77
N GLY A 320 3.75 3.61 10.36
CA GLY A 320 4.19 4.88 9.78
C GLY A 320 3.52 5.22 8.45
N VAL A 321 2.33 4.68 8.17
CA VAL A 321 1.62 4.98 6.91
C VAL A 321 1.12 6.43 6.96
N PRO A 322 1.56 7.32 6.05
CA PRO A 322 1.31 8.76 6.13
C PRO A 322 -0.06 9.14 5.55
N TYR A 323 -1.05 8.26 5.65
CA TYR A 323 -2.39 8.43 5.09
C TYR A 323 -3.44 8.10 6.14
N GLU A 324 -4.61 8.72 6.03
CA GLU A 324 -5.77 8.28 6.83
C GLU A 324 -6.30 6.93 6.31
N ALA A 325 -6.68 6.05 7.25
CA ALA A 325 -7.31 4.78 6.92
C ALA A 325 -8.70 5.02 6.29
N VAL A 326 -9.06 4.19 5.31
CA VAL A 326 -10.41 4.20 4.75
C VAL A 326 -11.39 3.78 5.83
N GLN A 327 -12.52 4.48 5.88
CA GLN A 327 -13.56 4.31 6.90
C GLN A 327 -14.74 3.52 6.35
N TRP A 328 -15.39 2.74 7.21
CA TRP A 328 -16.68 2.12 6.89
C TRP A 328 -17.77 3.19 6.79
N ARG A 329 -18.49 3.23 5.68
CA ARG A 329 -19.65 4.10 5.48
C ARG A 329 -20.75 3.32 4.78
N GLU A 330 -22.00 3.66 5.03
CA GLU A 330 -23.14 3.09 4.30
C GLU A 330 -23.09 3.52 2.83
N ASP A 331 -23.55 2.65 1.94
CA ASP A 331 -23.64 2.99 0.52
C ASP A 331 -24.77 3.99 0.29
N SER A 332 -24.43 5.11 -0.33
CA SER A 332 -25.35 6.21 -0.65
C SER A 332 -26.11 6.00 -1.96
N ASN A 333 -25.99 4.83 -2.59
CA ASN A 333 -26.50 4.58 -3.93
C ASN A 333 -28.00 4.32 -3.96
N SER A 334 -28.74 5.13 -4.73
CA SER A 334 -30.14 4.83 -5.06
C SER A 334 -30.20 3.91 -6.27
N LEU A 335 -30.66 2.66 -6.09
CA LEU A 335 -30.75 1.65 -7.15
C LEU A 335 -31.78 1.99 -8.25
N HIS A 336 -32.63 2.99 -8.04
CA HIS A 336 -33.78 3.30 -8.90
C HIS A 336 -33.68 4.65 -9.62
N SER A 337 -32.55 5.36 -9.51
CA SER A 337 -32.38 6.69 -10.09
C SER A 337 -31.18 6.72 -11.03
N GLU A 338 -31.44 6.85 -12.34
CA GLU A 338 -30.39 7.16 -13.32
C GLU A 338 -29.68 8.48 -12.96
N ASP A 339 -30.43 9.43 -12.38
CA ASP A 339 -29.90 10.71 -11.90
C ASP A 339 -28.83 10.52 -10.81
N ALA A 340 -29.02 9.58 -9.87
CA ALA A 340 -28.03 9.33 -8.82
C ALA A 340 -26.68 8.83 -9.37
N LEU A 341 -26.70 8.02 -10.44
CA LEU A 341 -25.46 7.58 -11.09
C LEU A 341 -24.80 8.72 -11.88
N LEU A 342 -25.60 9.56 -12.53
CA LEU A 342 -25.11 10.76 -13.23
C LEU A 342 -24.51 11.77 -12.25
N GLU A 343 -25.13 11.98 -11.10
CA GLU A 343 -24.60 12.81 -10.01
C GLU A 343 -23.23 12.31 -9.56
N LYS A 344 -23.10 11.01 -9.27
CA LYS A 344 -21.80 10.41 -8.93
C LYS A 344 -20.78 10.60 -10.06
N GLN A 345 -21.18 10.42 -11.32
CA GLN A 345 -20.29 10.65 -12.47
C GLN A 345 -19.81 12.12 -12.57
N MET A 346 -20.65 13.11 -12.24
CA MET A 346 -20.24 14.52 -12.15
C MET A 346 -19.25 14.74 -11.00
N GLN A 347 -19.44 14.05 -9.88
CA GLN A 347 -18.51 14.10 -8.76
C GLN A 347 -17.15 13.46 -9.08
N ILE A 348 -17.09 12.45 -9.95
CA ILE A 348 -15.81 11.91 -10.44
C ILE A 348 -14.97 12.97 -11.15
N ALA A 349 -15.59 13.75 -12.05
CA ALA A 349 -14.88 14.83 -12.75
C ALA A 349 -14.35 15.89 -11.77
N THR A 350 -15.15 16.20 -10.73
CA THR A 350 -14.74 17.10 -9.65
C THR A 350 -13.57 16.52 -8.86
N LEU A 351 -13.62 15.23 -8.49
CA LEU A 351 -12.57 14.54 -7.76
C LEU A 351 -11.25 14.52 -8.53
N ILE A 352 -11.29 14.23 -9.84
CA ILE A 352 -10.10 14.31 -10.72
C ILE A 352 -9.51 15.71 -10.68
N ARG A 353 -10.34 16.74 -10.90
CA ARG A 353 -9.89 18.14 -10.89
C ARG A 353 -9.26 18.52 -9.55
N VAL A 354 -9.87 18.13 -8.43
CA VAL A 354 -9.34 18.48 -7.10
C VAL A 354 -8.02 17.76 -6.81
N HIS A 355 -7.84 16.50 -7.24
CA HIS A 355 -6.53 15.83 -7.13
C HIS A 355 -5.45 16.55 -7.95
N ARG A 356 -5.77 17.00 -9.17
CA ARG A 356 -4.84 17.77 -10.01
C ARG A 356 -4.47 19.13 -9.41
N VAL A 357 -5.42 19.79 -8.75
CA VAL A 357 -5.22 21.13 -8.18
C VAL A 357 -4.61 21.08 -6.78
N ARG A 358 -4.97 20.09 -5.96
CA ARG A 358 -4.69 20.06 -4.51
C ARG A 358 -4.09 18.77 -3.99
N GLY A 359 -3.87 17.76 -4.83
CA GLY A 359 -3.33 16.46 -4.39
C GLY A 359 -1.98 16.58 -3.68
N HIS A 360 -1.19 17.60 -4.06
CA HIS A 360 0.07 17.96 -3.40
C HIS A 360 -0.07 18.25 -1.90
N LEU A 361 -1.27 18.61 -1.39
CA LEU A 361 -1.51 18.85 0.04
C LEU A 361 -1.59 17.57 0.89
N ILE A 362 -1.80 16.41 0.26
CA ILE A 362 -1.79 15.09 0.92
C ILE A 362 -0.65 14.20 0.41
N ALA A 363 0.30 14.79 -0.30
CA ALA A 363 1.51 14.12 -0.70
C ALA A 363 2.40 13.87 0.52
N ASP A 364 3.09 12.73 0.50
CA ASP A 364 4.04 12.28 1.51
C ASP A 364 5.39 12.98 1.29
N LEU A 365 5.41 14.28 1.59
CA LEU A 365 6.53 15.18 1.25
C LEU A 365 7.53 15.36 2.38
N ASP A 366 7.07 15.33 3.64
CA ASP A 366 7.89 15.60 4.83
C ASP A 366 8.60 14.32 5.29
N PRO A 367 9.94 14.21 5.17
CA PRO A 367 10.68 13.03 5.62
C PRO A 367 10.62 12.80 7.14
N LEU A 368 10.31 13.85 7.92
CA LEU A 368 10.30 13.79 9.38
C LEU A 368 8.99 13.27 9.95
N HIS A 369 7.91 13.25 9.14
CA HIS A 369 6.55 12.85 9.54
C HIS A 369 6.10 13.42 10.89
N TRP A 370 6.51 14.64 11.24
CA TRP A 370 6.31 15.18 12.59
C TRP A 370 4.86 15.63 12.86
N ARG A 371 4.08 15.82 11.79
CA ARG A 371 2.65 16.09 11.84
C ARG A 371 1.83 14.86 11.49
N ALA A 372 0.74 14.65 12.20
CA ALA A 372 -0.22 13.61 11.85
C ALA A 372 -0.83 13.89 10.46
N PRO A 373 -0.96 12.87 9.59
CA PRO A 373 -1.67 13.00 8.33
C PRO A 373 -3.09 13.47 8.57
N ARG A 374 -3.55 14.44 7.77
CA ARG A 374 -4.94 14.90 7.80
C ARG A 374 -5.47 14.99 6.39
N MET A 375 -6.62 14.38 6.13
CA MET A 375 -7.29 14.46 4.84
C MET A 375 -8.08 15.77 4.73
N PRO A 376 -7.73 16.67 3.79
CA PRO A 376 -8.56 17.83 3.50
C PRO A 376 -9.92 17.37 2.98
N ARG A 377 -10.99 18.03 3.42
CA ARG A 377 -12.36 17.69 3.05
C ARG A 377 -12.56 17.61 1.53
N GLU A 378 -11.91 18.50 0.77
CA GLU A 378 -11.99 18.55 -0.69
C GLU A 378 -11.39 17.30 -1.38
N LEU A 379 -10.47 16.58 -0.71
CA LEU A 379 -9.83 15.38 -1.24
C LEU A 379 -10.45 14.08 -0.71
N ASP A 380 -11.30 14.14 0.33
CA ASP A 380 -12.08 12.99 0.80
C ASP A 380 -13.19 12.67 -0.22
N PRO A 381 -13.16 11.49 -0.89
CA PRO A 381 -14.22 11.08 -1.81
C PRO A 381 -15.61 11.15 -1.17
N ALA A 382 -15.71 10.94 0.14
CA ALA A 382 -16.97 10.92 0.84
C ALA A 382 -17.61 12.30 1.00
N THR A 383 -16.87 13.39 0.81
CA THR A 383 -17.43 14.74 0.65
C THR A 383 -18.35 14.83 -0.57
N TYR A 384 -18.11 13.99 -1.58
CA TYR A 384 -18.87 13.94 -2.81
C TYR A 384 -19.84 12.76 -2.87
N GLY A 385 -20.18 12.17 -1.72
CA GLY A 385 -21.08 11.02 -1.65
C GLY A 385 -20.49 9.72 -2.21
N LEU A 386 -19.18 9.65 -2.44
CA LEU A 386 -18.47 8.45 -2.87
C LEU A 386 -17.91 7.71 -1.66
N THR A 387 -18.23 6.43 -1.55
CA THR A 387 -17.86 5.59 -0.40
C THR A 387 -16.96 4.44 -0.83
N LEU A 388 -16.56 3.60 0.12
CA LEU A 388 -15.79 2.39 -0.17
C LEU A 388 -16.52 1.42 -1.12
N TRP A 389 -17.85 1.52 -1.21
CA TRP A 389 -18.70 0.71 -2.09
C TRP A 389 -18.64 1.15 -3.55
N ASP A 390 -18.26 2.40 -3.79
CA ASP A 390 -18.09 2.94 -5.14
C ASP A 390 -16.76 2.51 -5.77
N LEU A 391 -15.81 1.97 -4.99
CA LEU A 391 -14.46 1.65 -5.46
C LEU A 391 -14.43 0.64 -6.63
N ASP A 392 -15.39 -0.28 -6.69
CA ASP A 392 -15.47 -1.28 -7.75
C ASP A 392 -16.40 -0.84 -8.90
N ARG A 393 -17.04 0.33 -8.80
CA ARG A 393 -17.94 0.85 -9.83
C ARG A 393 -17.15 1.54 -10.93
N GLU A 394 -17.56 1.32 -12.17
CA GLU A 394 -16.92 1.90 -13.35
C GLU A 394 -17.47 3.30 -13.67
N PHE A 395 -16.56 4.25 -13.86
CA PHE A 395 -16.87 5.62 -14.24
C PHE A 395 -16.09 6.04 -15.48
N LEU A 396 -16.59 7.06 -16.18
CA LEU A 396 -15.82 7.76 -17.21
C LEU A 396 -14.71 8.57 -16.54
N THR A 397 -13.49 8.42 -17.05
CA THR A 397 -12.27 9.03 -16.50
C THR A 397 -11.89 10.34 -17.19
N GLY A 398 -12.48 10.64 -18.34
CA GLY A 398 -12.07 11.79 -19.16
C GLY A 398 -10.65 11.68 -19.74
N GLY A 399 -10.12 10.45 -19.87
CA GLY A 399 -8.79 10.19 -20.45
C GLY A 399 -7.66 10.05 -19.43
N VAL A 400 -7.92 10.21 -18.13
CA VAL A 400 -6.91 10.00 -17.07
C VAL A 400 -6.28 8.62 -17.21
N GLY A 401 -4.95 8.58 -17.21
CA GLY A 401 -4.17 7.35 -17.35
C GLY A 401 -4.33 6.63 -18.71
N GLY A 402 -4.81 7.32 -19.74
CA GLY A 402 -4.92 6.78 -21.11
C GLY A 402 -6.10 5.83 -21.32
N VAL A 403 -7.03 5.73 -20.37
CA VAL A 403 -8.24 4.90 -20.46
C VAL A 403 -9.49 5.78 -20.46
N ALA A 404 -10.57 5.34 -21.12
CA ALA A 404 -11.84 6.08 -21.16
C ALA A 404 -12.77 5.76 -19.98
N ARG A 405 -12.67 4.54 -19.44
CA ARG A 405 -13.43 4.06 -18.27
C ARG A 405 -12.50 3.27 -17.36
N SER A 406 -12.73 3.38 -16.06
CA SER A 406 -12.00 2.63 -15.03
C SER A 406 -12.85 2.54 -13.77
N THR A 407 -12.54 1.58 -12.90
CA THR A 407 -13.12 1.54 -11.56
C THR A 407 -12.66 2.74 -10.73
N LEU A 408 -13.49 3.25 -9.81
CA LEU A 408 -13.08 4.36 -8.94
C LEU A 408 -11.78 4.03 -8.17
N GLY A 409 -11.62 2.78 -7.73
CA GLY A 409 -10.43 2.34 -7.00
C GLY A 409 -9.14 2.38 -7.82
N GLU A 410 -9.21 2.07 -9.11
CA GLU A 410 -8.08 2.21 -10.04
C GLU A 410 -7.81 3.67 -10.39
N LEU A 411 -8.86 4.45 -10.68
CA LEU A 411 -8.75 5.89 -10.94
C LEU A 411 -8.10 6.62 -9.76
N LEU A 412 -8.55 6.38 -8.54
CA LEU A 412 -7.92 6.92 -7.32
C LEU A 412 -6.49 6.42 -7.15
N GLY A 413 -6.18 5.20 -7.59
CA GLY A 413 -4.82 4.67 -7.64
C GLY A 413 -3.92 5.54 -8.53
N VAL A 414 -4.35 5.81 -9.76
CA VAL A 414 -3.63 6.67 -10.73
C VAL A 414 -3.45 8.09 -10.18
N LEU A 415 -4.52 8.70 -9.69
CA LEU A 415 -4.47 10.07 -9.15
C LEU A 415 -3.56 10.17 -7.93
N ARG A 416 -3.65 9.20 -7.00
CA ARG A 416 -2.77 9.18 -5.82
C ARG A 416 -1.33 8.96 -6.20
N ASP A 417 -1.04 8.06 -7.14
CA ASP A 417 0.31 7.79 -7.61
C ASP A 417 0.95 8.98 -8.34
N ALA A 418 0.16 9.79 -9.05
CA ALA A 418 0.60 10.99 -9.74
C ALA A 418 0.80 12.20 -8.80
N TYR A 419 -0.09 12.40 -7.82
CA TYR A 419 -0.20 13.68 -7.09
C TYR A 419 0.02 13.61 -5.57
N CYS A 420 -0.04 12.42 -4.96
CA CYS A 420 -0.20 12.26 -3.51
C CYS A 420 0.85 11.31 -2.88
N ARG A 421 1.95 11.02 -3.57
CA ARG A 421 3.04 10.18 -3.04
C ARG A 421 4.20 11.04 -2.58
N THR A 422 5.42 10.59 -2.79
CA THR A 422 6.67 11.32 -2.54
C THR A 422 6.89 12.47 -3.51
N ILE A 423 5.95 12.74 -4.43
CA ILE A 423 5.94 13.89 -5.32
C ILE A 423 4.56 14.57 -5.23
N GLY A 424 4.56 15.87 -4.98
CA GLY A 424 3.42 16.77 -5.10
C GLY A 424 3.64 17.71 -6.29
N VAL A 425 2.62 17.91 -7.11
CA VAL A 425 2.74 18.70 -8.35
C VAL A 425 1.78 19.88 -8.31
N GLU A 426 2.30 21.09 -8.42
CA GLU A 426 1.50 22.31 -8.62
C GLU A 426 1.71 22.84 -10.05
N TYR A 427 0.67 22.72 -10.87
CA TYR A 427 0.72 23.14 -12.27
C TYR A 427 -0.60 23.67 -12.81
N MET A 428 -1.72 23.41 -12.13
CA MET A 428 -3.05 23.84 -12.59
C MET A 428 -3.25 25.37 -12.54
N HIS A 429 -2.33 26.13 -11.92
CA HIS A 429 -2.31 27.60 -11.97
C HIS A 429 -1.75 28.16 -13.29
N ILE A 430 -1.13 27.31 -14.11
CA ILE A 430 -0.61 27.68 -15.44
C ILE A 430 -1.79 27.93 -16.38
N GLN A 431 -1.79 29.02 -17.13
CA GLN A 431 -2.89 29.34 -18.05
C GLN A 431 -2.81 28.57 -19.38
N ASN A 432 -1.60 28.19 -19.79
CA ASN A 432 -1.38 27.45 -21.02
C ASN A 432 -1.83 25.98 -20.90
N THR A 433 -2.86 25.62 -21.66
CA THR A 433 -3.42 24.26 -21.68
C THR A 433 -2.43 23.21 -22.20
N GLU A 434 -1.56 23.56 -23.15
CA GLU A 434 -0.56 22.62 -23.68
C GLU A 434 0.47 22.24 -22.62
N GLU A 435 0.92 23.22 -21.82
CA GLU A 435 1.79 22.97 -20.67
C GLU A 435 1.11 22.07 -19.62
N GLN A 436 -0.16 22.35 -19.31
CA GLN A 436 -0.94 21.53 -18.38
C GLN A 436 -1.09 20.08 -18.87
N GLN A 437 -1.42 19.90 -20.14
CA GLN A 437 -1.61 18.58 -20.75
C GLN A 437 -0.28 17.83 -20.82
N TRP A 438 0.81 18.51 -21.19
CA TRP A 438 2.14 17.93 -21.24
C TRP A 438 2.56 17.35 -19.88
N ILE A 439 2.27 18.06 -18.79
CA ILE A 439 2.54 17.58 -17.43
C ILE A 439 1.65 16.37 -17.11
N GLN A 440 0.33 16.45 -17.38
CA GLN A 440 -0.62 15.35 -17.13
C GLN A 440 -0.18 14.05 -17.80
N GLU A 441 0.18 14.10 -19.08
CA GLU A 441 0.63 12.92 -19.86
C GLU A 441 1.89 12.24 -19.30
N ARG A 442 2.69 12.97 -18.50
CA ARG A 442 3.97 12.47 -17.95
C ARG A 442 3.87 12.00 -16.51
N ILE A 443 2.76 12.26 -15.83
CA ILE A 443 2.55 11.87 -14.42
C ILE A 443 1.34 10.97 -14.24
N GLU A 444 0.29 11.12 -15.05
CA GLU A 444 -0.92 10.31 -14.96
C GLU A 444 -0.77 9.01 -15.77
N GLY A 445 -0.77 7.86 -15.08
CA GLY A 445 -0.75 6.54 -15.72
C GLY A 445 0.64 6.05 -16.14
N VAL A 446 1.69 6.83 -15.89
CA VAL A 446 3.08 6.41 -16.13
C VAL A 446 3.50 5.40 -15.08
N LYS A 447 3.90 4.19 -15.49
CA LYS A 447 4.27 3.15 -14.53
C LYS A 447 5.68 3.40 -14.01
N ARG A 448 5.90 3.11 -12.72
CA ARG A 448 7.19 3.35 -12.03
C ARG A 448 8.37 2.65 -12.72
N ASN A 449 8.14 1.49 -13.34
CA ASN A 449 9.13 0.69 -14.07
C ASN A 449 9.39 1.18 -15.51
N GLU A 450 8.59 2.09 -16.04
CA GLU A 450 8.82 2.70 -17.37
C GLU A 450 9.83 3.86 -17.28
N ILE A 451 10.07 4.39 -16.08
CA ILE A 451 11.02 5.46 -15.84
C ILE A 451 12.37 4.84 -15.49
N VAL A 452 13.33 4.97 -16.41
CA VAL A 452 14.68 4.46 -16.25
C VAL A 452 15.45 5.34 -15.26
N ILE A 453 15.75 4.78 -14.09
CA ILE A 453 16.60 5.41 -13.08
C ILE A 453 17.73 4.44 -12.77
N ASP A 454 18.96 4.90 -12.94
CA ASP A 454 20.14 4.13 -12.52
C ASP A 454 20.30 4.21 -11.00
N LYS A 455 19.72 3.24 -10.30
CA LYS A 455 19.76 3.16 -8.84
C LYS A 455 21.18 3.07 -8.29
N MET A 456 22.11 2.46 -9.03
CA MET A 456 23.50 2.35 -8.59
C MET A 456 24.19 3.70 -8.65
N ARG A 457 23.94 4.48 -9.72
CA ARG A 457 24.44 5.87 -9.81
C ARG A 457 23.86 6.75 -8.71
N VAL A 458 22.56 6.67 -8.46
CA VAL A 458 21.92 7.45 -7.38
C VAL A 458 22.56 7.14 -6.03
N LEU A 459 22.73 5.85 -5.71
CA LEU A 459 23.39 5.43 -4.48
C LEU A 459 24.86 5.86 -4.42
N GLU A 460 25.59 5.81 -5.54
CA GLU A 460 26.97 6.29 -5.65
C GLU A 460 27.07 7.79 -5.33
N ARG A 461 26.17 8.61 -5.87
CA ARG A 461 26.12 10.06 -5.62
C ARG A 461 25.75 10.38 -4.17
N LEU A 462 24.79 9.66 -3.58
CA LEU A 462 24.46 9.78 -2.17
C LEU A 462 25.64 9.41 -1.27
N ASN A 463 26.32 8.29 -1.55
CA ASN A 463 27.51 7.87 -0.82
C ASN A 463 28.62 8.92 -0.91
N ALA A 464 28.85 9.51 -2.09
CA ALA A 464 29.84 10.57 -2.26
C ALA A 464 29.49 11.83 -1.45
N ALA A 465 28.20 12.20 -1.41
CA ALA A 465 27.72 13.33 -0.64
C ALA A 465 27.91 13.10 0.87
N GLU A 466 27.43 11.97 1.40
CA GLU A 466 27.51 11.64 2.83
C GLU A 466 28.96 11.42 3.29
N ALA A 467 29.76 10.67 2.52
CA ALA A 467 31.15 10.40 2.87
C ALA A 467 31.98 11.68 2.96
N PHE A 468 31.73 12.64 2.06
CA PHE A 468 32.41 13.93 2.07
C PHE A 468 32.05 14.75 3.33
N GLU A 469 30.76 14.84 3.69
CA GLU A 469 30.35 15.55 4.89
C GLU A 469 30.88 14.89 6.18
N ARG A 470 30.81 13.55 6.25
CA ARG A 470 31.33 12.79 7.37
C ARG A 470 32.84 12.96 7.54
N PHE A 471 33.59 13.01 6.43
CA PHE A 471 35.02 13.30 6.43
C PHE A 471 35.30 14.70 6.98
N LEU A 472 34.62 15.73 6.47
CA LEU A 472 34.81 17.11 6.93
C LEU A 472 34.44 17.26 8.42
N SER A 473 33.35 16.65 8.85
CA SER A 473 32.90 16.64 10.25
C SER A 473 33.93 15.98 11.18
N THR A 474 34.57 14.89 10.73
CA THR A 474 35.57 14.17 11.52
C THR A 474 36.91 14.89 11.56
N LYS A 475 37.36 15.49 10.44
CA LYS A 475 38.70 16.09 10.32
C LYS A 475 38.76 17.52 10.80
N TYR A 476 37.76 18.33 10.52
CA TYR A 476 37.77 19.77 10.79
C TYR A 476 36.73 20.16 11.85
N VAL A 477 36.85 19.54 13.03
CA VAL A 477 35.95 19.75 14.18
C VAL A 477 35.93 21.24 14.56
N GLY A 478 34.73 21.80 14.76
CA GLY A 478 34.55 23.19 15.17
C GLY A 478 34.66 24.23 14.05
N THR A 479 34.96 23.81 12.81
CA THR A 479 34.99 24.72 11.66
C THR A 479 33.60 24.80 11.02
N LYS A 480 33.11 26.03 10.77
CA LYS A 480 31.85 26.23 10.04
C LYS A 480 32.00 25.77 8.59
N ARG A 481 31.20 24.78 8.18
CA ARG A 481 31.20 24.21 6.82
C ARG A 481 29.87 24.29 6.07
N PHE A 482 28.76 24.55 6.77
CA PHE A 482 27.41 24.57 6.20
C PHE A 482 27.05 23.28 5.46
N GLY A 483 27.11 22.16 6.17
CA GLY A 483 26.94 20.83 5.60
C GLY A 483 25.58 20.55 4.95
N LEU A 484 25.59 19.57 4.06
CA LEU A 484 24.42 19.07 3.35
C LEU A 484 23.70 17.93 4.08
N GLU A 485 24.02 17.63 5.34
CA GLU A 485 23.37 16.50 6.04
C GLU A 485 21.85 16.65 6.13
N GLY A 486 21.12 15.60 5.77
CA GLY A 486 19.67 15.58 5.64
C GLY A 486 19.15 16.20 4.33
N ALA A 487 20.02 16.57 3.40
CA ALA A 487 19.69 17.14 2.09
C ALA A 487 20.59 16.59 0.97
N GLU A 488 21.17 15.40 1.18
CA GLU A 488 22.14 14.75 0.28
C GLU A 488 21.54 14.49 -1.11
N SER A 489 20.22 14.30 -1.20
CA SER A 489 19.46 14.14 -2.44
C SER A 489 19.58 15.33 -3.41
N ALA A 490 20.05 16.49 -2.96
CA ALA A 490 20.40 17.61 -3.84
C ALA A 490 21.50 17.23 -4.84
N ILE A 491 22.46 16.36 -4.45
CA ILE A 491 23.56 15.93 -5.33
C ILE A 491 23.04 15.03 -6.48
N PRO A 492 22.24 13.96 -6.23
CA PRO A 492 21.55 13.23 -7.30
C PRO A 492 20.67 14.10 -8.21
N ILE A 493 19.97 15.12 -7.68
CA ILE A 493 19.17 16.05 -8.50
C ILE A 493 20.08 16.80 -9.47
N LEU A 494 21.14 17.44 -8.97
CA LEU A 494 22.07 18.21 -9.79
C LEU A 494 22.79 17.30 -10.81
N ASP A 495 23.24 16.11 -10.41
CA ASP A 495 23.84 15.12 -11.30
C ASP A 495 22.87 14.73 -12.43
N ALA A 496 21.60 14.46 -12.11
CA ALA A 496 20.60 14.09 -13.12
C ALA A 496 20.33 15.22 -14.13
N VAL A 497 20.19 16.47 -13.67
CA VAL A 497 19.98 17.63 -14.54
C VAL A 497 21.19 17.84 -15.47
N LEU A 498 22.41 17.79 -14.93
CA LEU A 498 23.63 18.02 -15.70
C LEU A 498 23.93 16.88 -16.69
N ASN A 499 23.62 15.63 -16.34
CA ASN A 499 23.69 14.51 -17.30
C ASN A 499 22.78 14.77 -18.50
N LEU A 500 21.51 15.16 -18.27
CA LEU A 500 20.57 15.45 -19.36
C LEU A 500 20.99 16.66 -20.19
N ALA A 501 21.52 17.69 -19.55
CA ALA A 501 22.05 18.87 -20.23
C ALA A 501 23.23 18.49 -21.15
N SER A 502 24.15 17.66 -20.65
CA SER A 502 25.28 17.16 -21.43
C SER A 502 24.83 16.26 -22.59
N ASP A 503 23.91 15.33 -22.35
CA ASP A 503 23.34 14.45 -23.38
C ASP A 503 22.54 15.23 -24.43
N SER A 504 21.96 16.37 -24.05
CA SER A 504 21.29 17.32 -24.96
C SER A 504 22.25 18.29 -25.65
N GLN A 505 23.57 18.09 -25.49
CA GLN A 505 24.63 18.89 -26.10
C GLN A 505 24.56 20.39 -25.74
N MET A 506 24.14 20.70 -24.52
CA MET A 506 24.25 22.07 -23.99
C MET A 506 25.74 22.46 -23.88
N GLN A 507 26.05 23.73 -24.17
CA GLN A 507 27.42 24.24 -24.16
C GLN A 507 28.00 24.38 -22.74
N GLY A 508 27.13 24.59 -21.75
CA GLY A 508 27.55 24.67 -20.36
C GLY A 508 26.39 24.90 -19.39
N ALA A 509 26.70 24.85 -18.10
CA ALA A 509 25.79 25.22 -17.02
C ALA A 509 26.43 26.23 -16.07
N VAL A 510 25.65 27.19 -15.62
CA VAL A 510 26.06 28.19 -14.63
C VAL A 510 25.21 28.03 -13.39
N ILE A 511 25.86 27.79 -12.26
CA ILE A 511 25.24 27.51 -10.97
C ILE A 511 25.37 28.74 -10.07
N GLY A 512 24.26 29.16 -9.46
CA GLY A 512 24.23 30.05 -8.30
C GLY A 512 23.68 29.30 -7.10
N MET A 513 24.31 29.44 -5.92
CA MET A 513 23.79 28.79 -4.73
C MET A 513 24.10 29.53 -3.43
N ALA A 514 23.27 29.29 -2.42
CA ALA A 514 23.54 29.65 -1.03
C ALA A 514 24.73 28.85 -0.43
N HIS A 515 25.02 29.07 0.85
CA HIS A 515 26.14 28.40 1.53
C HIS A 515 25.90 26.91 1.83
N ARG A 516 24.64 26.45 1.95
CA ARG A 516 24.29 25.08 2.33
C ARG A 516 24.77 24.07 1.27
N GLY A 517 25.62 23.14 1.68
CA GLY A 517 26.17 22.08 0.82
C GLY A 517 27.12 22.57 -0.27
N ARG A 518 27.57 23.84 -0.24
CA ARG A 518 28.39 24.40 -1.32
C ARG A 518 29.70 23.65 -1.56
N LEU A 519 30.39 23.27 -0.48
CA LEU A 519 31.63 22.47 -0.59
C LEU A 519 31.36 21.10 -1.21
N ASN A 520 30.20 20.52 -0.93
CA ASN A 520 29.75 19.25 -1.49
C ASN A 520 29.50 19.38 -2.99
N VAL A 521 28.78 20.43 -3.43
CA VAL A 521 28.55 20.75 -4.84
C VAL A 521 29.88 21.02 -5.56
N LEU A 522 30.79 21.78 -4.95
CA LEU A 522 32.12 22.03 -5.53
C LEU A 522 32.88 20.73 -5.80
N ALA A 523 32.90 19.80 -4.84
CA ALA A 523 33.63 18.55 -4.96
C ALA A 523 32.93 17.54 -5.90
N ASN A 524 31.64 17.31 -5.69
CA ASN A 524 30.89 16.19 -6.27
C ASN A 524 30.11 16.55 -7.55
N VAL A 525 29.92 17.83 -7.85
CA VAL A 525 29.19 18.32 -9.04
C VAL A 525 30.11 19.11 -9.98
N VAL A 526 30.79 20.14 -9.47
CA VAL A 526 31.68 20.99 -10.29
C VAL A 526 33.02 20.31 -10.59
N GLY A 527 33.45 19.38 -9.73
CA GLY A 527 34.71 18.64 -9.91
C GLY A 527 35.96 19.36 -9.40
N LYS A 528 35.81 20.30 -8.46
CA LYS A 528 36.94 20.95 -7.79
C LYS A 528 37.75 19.91 -7.02
N ASN A 529 39.07 19.95 -7.18
CA ASN A 529 39.96 18.93 -6.60
C ASN A 529 39.92 18.98 -5.06
N TYR A 530 39.79 17.81 -4.43
CA TYR A 530 39.86 17.66 -2.97
C TYR A 530 41.10 18.33 -2.36
N ASN A 531 42.27 18.24 -3.00
CA ASN A 531 43.50 18.88 -2.51
C ASN A 531 43.35 20.40 -2.44
N GLN A 532 42.71 21.03 -3.43
CA GLN A 532 42.46 22.48 -3.42
C GLN A 532 41.50 22.84 -2.28
N ILE A 533 40.41 22.10 -2.13
CA ILE A 533 39.44 22.33 -1.04
C ILE A 533 40.12 22.17 0.33
N PHE A 534 40.91 21.12 0.54
CA PHE A 534 41.55 20.87 1.84
C PHE A 534 42.70 21.83 2.13
N GLN A 535 43.44 22.30 1.12
CA GLN A 535 44.43 23.38 1.29
C GLN A 535 43.80 24.66 1.82
N GLU A 536 42.60 24.99 1.35
CA GLU A 536 41.83 26.11 1.90
C GLU A 536 41.49 25.84 3.38
N PHE A 537 41.14 24.61 3.76
CA PHE A 537 40.95 24.20 5.18
C PHE A 537 42.18 24.44 6.06
N GLU A 538 43.37 24.10 5.57
CA GLU A 538 44.65 24.26 6.26
C GLU A 538 45.19 25.71 6.25
N GLY A 539 44.46 26.66 5.66
CA GLY A 539 44.86 28.07 5.63
C GLY A 539 45.99 28.38 4.64
N PHE A 540 46.18 27.54 3.64
CA PHE A 540 47.17 27.79 2.58
C PHE A 540 46.70 28.94 1.69
N VAL A 541 47.52 29.99 1.61
CA VAL A 541 47.32 31.11 0.69
C VAL A 541 48.23 30.89 -0.51
N ASP A 542 47.65 30.81 -1.71
CA ASP A 542 48.42 30.68 -2.94
C ASP A 542 49.43 31.85 -3.06
N PRO A 543 50.75 31.58 -3.12
CA PRO A 543 51.77 32.61 -3.26
C PRO A 543 51.65 33.42 -4.56
N SER A 544 50.94 32.91 -5.56
CA SER A 544 50.67 33.57 -6.84
C SER A 544 49.41 34.45 -6.81
N SER A 545 48.57 34.36 -5.76
CA SER A 545 47.45 35.26 -5.55
C SER A 545 47.94 36.61 -4.99
N VAL A 546 47.79 37.66 -5.79
CA VAL A 546 48.21 39.03 -5.44
C VAL A 546 47.31 39.67 -4.36
N GLN A 547 46.15 39.08 -4.05
CA GLN A 547 45.13 39.62 -3.11
C GLN A 547 44.82 38.71 -1.90
N GLY A 548 45.46 37.54 -1.76
CA GLY A 548 45.01 36.49 -0.83
C GLY A 548 43.77 35.75 -1.34
N SER A 549 43.16 34.84 -0.56
CA SER A 549 41.89 34.17 -1.00
C SER A 549 40.72 35.16 -1.10
N GLY A 550 40.83 36.34 -0.49
CA GLY A 550 39.88 37.47 -0.56
C GLY A 550 38.57 37.29 0.19
N ASP A 551 38.07 36.06 0.29
CA ASP A 551 36.79 35.73 0.93
C ASP A 551 36.83 34.32 1.58
N VAL A 552 35.80 33.99 2.34
CA VAL A 552 35.62 32.67 2.96
C VAL A 552 35.35 31.59 1.90
N LYS A 553 35.78 30.37 2.18
CA LYS A 553 35.85 29.21 1.25
C LYS A 553 34.51 28.89 0.56
N TYR A 554 33.41 29.20 1.24
CA TYR A 554 32.04 28.99 0.76
C TYR A 554 31.44 30.21 0.02
N HIS A 555 32.26 31.20 -0.38
CA HIS A 555 31.87 32.30 -1.29
C HIS A 555 32.61 32.24 -2.63
N LEU A 556 33.73 31.52 -2.70
CA LEU A 556 34.54 31.43 -3.90
C LEU A 556 33.83 30.61 -4.98
N GLY A 557 33.82 31.14 -6.20
CA GLY A 557 33.40 30.43 -7.40
C GLY A 557 34.43 29.39 -7.83
N ALA A 558 34.03 28.53 -8.76
CA ALA A 558 34.90 27.55 -9.38
C ALA A 558 34.41 27.23 -10.79
N VAL A 559 35.36 26.91 -11.66
CA VAL A 559 35.11 26.44 -13.01
C VAL A 559 35.63 25.01 -13.11
N GLY A 560 34.83 24.12 -13.68
CA GLY A 560 35.17 22.71 -13.85
C GLY A 560 34.49 22.09 -15.05
N GLU A 561 34.81 20.82 -15.28
CA GLU A 561 34.24 20.01 -16.36
C GLU A 561 33.42 18.88 -15.74
N PHE A 562 32.11 18.87 -16.01
CA PHE A 562 31.22 17.79 -15.62
C PHE A 562 31.33 16.66 -16.64
N VAL A 563 31.51 15.42 -16.15
CA VAL A 563 31.57 14.22 -16.98
C VAL A 563 30.27 13.43 -16.81
N ALA A 564 29.49 13.37 -17.88
CA ALA A 564 28.24 12.62 -17.91
C ALA A 564 28.48 11.10 -17.96
N LEU A 565 27.43 10.31 -17.69
CA LEU A 565 27.44 8.85 -17.78
C LEU A 565 27.79 8.34 -19.19
N SER A 566 27.38 9.09 -20.22
CA SER A 566 27.72 8.81 -21.63
C SER A 566 29.19 9.07 -21.94
N GLY A 567 29.94 9.70 -21.03
CA GLY A 567 31.32 10.14 -21.20
C GLY A 567 31.46 11.52 -21.84
N SER A 568 30.35 12.18 -22.20
CA SER A 568 30.39 13.57 -22.66
C SER A 568 30.83 14.51 -21.55
N GLN A 569 31.53 15.57 -21.95
CA GLN A 569 32.00 16.61 -21.04
C GLN A 569 31.20 17.88 -21.28
N MET A 570 30.87 18.59 -20.20
CA MET A 570 30.17 19.86 -20.25
C MET A 570 30.78 20.82 -19.24
N HIS A 571 30.98 22.05 -19.68
CA HIS A 571 31.51 23.11 -18.83
C HIS A 571 30.52 23.46 -17.72
N VAL A 572 31.00 23.52 -16.48
CA VAL A 572 30.18 23.93 -15.33
C VAL A 572 30.90 25.03 -14.54
N GLU A 573 30.22 26.15 -14.38
CA GLU A 573 30.69 27.28 -13.60
C GLU A 573 29.82 27.49 -12.36
N LEU A 574 30.43 27.52 -11.18
CA LEU A 574 29.79 27.99 -9.95
C LEU A 574 30.21 29.43 -9.68
N VAL A 575 29.24 30.34 -9.68
CA VAL A 575 29.50 31.77 -9.53
C VAL A 575 29.86 32.11 -8.06
N SER A 576 30.76 33.07 -7.89
CA SER A 576 31.10 33.61 -6.56
C SER A 576 29.92 34.40 -5.98
N ASN A 577 29.69 34.33 -4.68
CA ASN A 577 28.57 35.04 -4.04
C ASN A 577 28.93 35.56 -2.64
N PRO A 578 28.38 36.72 -2.23
CA PRO A 578 28.51 37.19 -0.86
C PRO A 578 27.60 36.38 0.09
N SER A 579 27.68 36.68 1.39
CA SER A 579 26.75 36.12 2.40
C SER A 579 25.29 36.58 2.25
N HIS A 580 25.03 37.64 1.48
CA HIS A 580 23.67 38.10 1.22
C HIS A 580 22.97 37.06 0.35
N LEU A 581 22.04 36.32 0.94
CA LEU A 581 21.32 35.25 0.24
C LEU A 581 20.53 35.81 -0.95
N GLU A 582 20.35 34.98 -1.98
CA GLU A 582 19.62 35.29 -3.22
C GLU A 582 20.22 36.38 -4.13
N THR A 583 21.18 37.20 -3.67
CA THR A 583 21.77 38.26 -4.51
C THR A 583 22.61 37.73 -5.67
N VAL A 584 22.99 36.45 -5.64
CA VAL A 584 23.69 35.77 -6.74
C VAL A 584 22.77 35.46 -7.92
N ASN A 585 21.46 35.36 -7.70
CA ASN A 585 20.48 34.98 -8.72
C ASN A 585 20.55 35.89 -9.96
N PRO A 586 20.42 37.24 -9.85
CA PRO A 586 20.50 38.11 -11.03
C PRO A 586 21.89 38.11 -11.67
N VAL A 587 22.95 37.84 -10.92
CA VAL A 587 24.33 37.76 -11.44
C VAL A 587 24.48 36.55 -12.35
N VAL A 588 23.97 35.39 -11.94
CA VAL A 588 23.96 34.16 -12.75
C VAL A 588 23.12 34.36 -14.00
N LEU A 589 21.92 34.92 -13.88
CA LEU A 589 21.05 35.17 -15.04
C LEU A 589 21.72 36.12 -16.05
N GLY A 590 22.37 37.18 -15.56
CA GLY A 590 23.15 38.09 -16.41
C GLY A 590 24.35 37.42 -17.09
N ALA A 591 25.09 36.58 -16.36
CA ALA A 591 26.22 35.82 -16.90
C ALA A 591 25.77 34.84 -17.99
N VAL A 592 24.72 34.06 -17.73
CA VAL A 592 24.13 33.14 -18.71
C VAL A 592 23.63 33.90 -19.93
N ARG A 593 22.95 35.03 -19.73
CA ARG A 593 22.50 35.85 -20.86
C ARG A 593 23.67 36.33 -21.71
N ALA A 594 24.74 36.83 -21.09
CA ALA A 594 25.93 37.28 -21.80
C ALA A 594 26.64 36.16 -22.58
N MET A 595 26.63 34.93 -22.05
CA MET A 595 27.12 33.75 -22.78
C MET A 595 26.20 33.39 -23.96
N GLN A 596 24.89 33.39 -23.75
CA GLN A 596 23.89 33.06 -24.78
C GLN A 596 23.87 34.08 -25.94
N ASP A 597 24.13 35.36 -25.67
CA ASP A 597 24.22 36.40 -26.71
C ASP A 597 25.40 36.17 -27.68
N GLN A 598 26.38 35.31 -27.33
CA GLN A 598 27.49 34.92 -28.19
C GLN A 598 27.22 33.65 -29.00
N ILE A 599 26.04 33.03 -28.85
CA ILE A 599 25.68 31.74 -29.46
C ILE A 599 24.76 31.95 -30.67
N ASP A 600 25.06 31.26 -31.77
CA ASP A 600 24.26 31.24 -33.00
C ASP A 600 23.63 29.84 -33.20
N PRO A 601 22.32 29.74 -33.51
CA PRO A 601 21.35 30.83 -33.66
C PRO A 601 20.97 31.49 -32.33
N PRO A 602 20.60 32.79 -32.34
CA PRO A 602 20.03 33.45 -31.18
C PRO A 602 18.83 32.66 -30.62
N PHE A 603 18.67 32.69 -29.30
CA PHE A 603 17.60 31.96 -28.58
C PHE A 603 17.70 30.43 -28.68
N ALA A 604 18.88 29.87 -28.96
CA ALA A 604 19.13 28.43 -28.79
C ALA A 604 19.12 27.98 -27.31
N TYR A 605 19.33 28.91 -26.38
CA TYR A 605 19.31 28.68 -24.91
C TYR A 605 20.16 27.49 -24.44
N SER A 606 21.32 27.30 -25.08
CA SER A 606 22.23 26.15 -24.86
C SER A 606 23.17 26.33 -23.66
N VAL A 607 22.98 27.36 -22.85
CA VAL A 607 23.62 27.50 -21.52
C VAL A 607 22.54 27.40 -20.45
N LEU A 608 22.71 26.48 -19.50
CA LEU A 608 21.72 26.16 -18.47
C LEU A 608 21.95 26.98 -17.19
N PRO A 609 21.02 27.88 -16.79
CA PRO A 609 21.03 28.46 -15.45
C PRO A 609 20.45 27.47 -14.43
N LEU A 610 21.21 27.22 -13.36
CA LEU A 610 20.81 26.42 -12.20
C LEU A 610 20.93 27.26 -10.93
N LEU A 611 19.82 27.47 -10.22
CA LEU A 611 19.81 28.26 -8.98
C LEU A 611 19.40 27.38 -7.80
N VAL A 612 20.21 27.39 -6.74
CA VAL A 612 19.98 26.61 -5.52
C VAL A 612 19.71 27.54 -4.34
N HIS A 613 18.56 27.36 -3.71
CA HIS A 613 18.02 28.27 -2.71
C HIS A 613 17.81 27.57 -1.36
N GLY A 614 17.68 28.36 -0.29
CA GLY A 614 17.08 27.90 0.98
C GLY A 614 15.63 28.37 1.09
N ASP A 615 14.78 27.59 1.76
CA ASP A 615 13.33 27.86 1.89
C ASP A 615 13.01 29.28 2.41
N ALA A 616 13.60 29.69 3.53
CA ALA A 616 13.32 30.98 4.16
C ALA A 616 13.82 32.15 3.30
N ALA A 617 14.93 31.96 2.59
CA ALA A 617 15.51 32.99 1.73
C ALA A 617 14.71 33.14 0.43
N PHE A 618 14.30 32.02 -0.18
CA PHE A 618 13.49 32.02 -1.41
C PHE A 618 12.15 32.73 -1.20
N ALA A 619 11.49 32.49 -0.07
CA ALA A 619 10.22 33.13 0.27
C ALA A 619 10.38 34.60 0.73
N GLY A 620 11.50 34.94 1.37
CA GLY A 620 11.66 36.21 2.09
C GLY A 620 12.40 37.32 1.35
N GLN A 621 13.26 37.00 0.36
CA GLN A 621 14.09 38.00 -0.34
C GLN A 621 13.41 38.48 -1.63
N GLY A 622 13.14 39.79 -1.72
CA GLY A 622 12.47 40.40 -2.88
C GLY A 622 13.17 40.22 -4.22
N VAL A 623 14.50 40.06 -4.20
CA VAL A 623 15.30 39.82 -5.43
C VAL A 623 14.89 38.54 -6.16
N VAL A 624 14.33 37.55 -5.46
CA VAL A 624 13.79 36.33 -6.08
C VAL A 624 12.60 36.66 -6.98
N ALA A 625 11.65 37.45 -6.48
CA ALA A 625 10.50 37.89 -7.26
C ALA A 625 10.91 38.79 -8.44
N GLU A 626 11.92 39.65 -8.24
CA GLU A 626 12.48 40.49 -9.32
C GLU A 626 13.10 39.63 -10.44
N CYS A 627 13.89 38.61 -10.09
CA CYS A 627 14.46 37.67 -11.05
C CYS A 627 13.38 36.89 -11.81
N LEU A 628 12.40 36.33 -11.10
CA LEU A 628 11.28 35.61 -11.70
C LEU A 628 10.54 36.52 -12.68
N ALA A 629 10.21 37.76 -12.31
CA ALA A 629 9.54 38.71 -13.19
C ALA A 629 10.32 39.01 -14.50
N MET A 630 11.64 38.87 -14.47
CA MET A 630 12.51 39.03 -15.65
C MET A 630 12.64 37.78 -16.53
N SER A 631 12.19 36.60 -16.07
CA SER A 631 12.43 35.29 -16.69
C SER A 631 12.04 35.20 -18.18
N ASP A 632 10.94 35.85 -18.60
CA ASP A 632 10.50 35.91 -20.01
C ASP A 632 10.54 37.34 -20.60
N THR A 633 11.16 38.29 -19.90
CA THR A 633 11.33 39.65 -20.43
C THR A 633 12.42 39.64 -21.51
N SER A 634 12.15 40.17 -22.71
CA SER A 634 13.04 40.09 -23.88
C SER A 634 14.53 40.43 -23.60
N GLY A 635 14.78 41.48 -22.81
CA GLY A 635 16.15 41.90 -22.45
C GLY A 635 16.88 41.01 -21.45
N TYR A 636 16.17 40.11 -20.77
CA TYR A 636 16.70 39.33 -19.64
C TYR A 636 16.47 37.82 -19.74
N ARG A 637 15.55 37.37 -20.60
CA ARG A 637 15.22 35.95 -20.74
C ARG A 637 16.44 35.12 -21.12
N VAL A 638 16.51 33.94 -20.51
CA VAL A 638 17.59 32.95 -20.67
C VAL A 638 17.05 31.57 -21.07
N GLY A 639 15.78 31.50 -21.46
CA GLY A 639 15.11 30.28 -21.90
C GLY A 639 14.74 29.33 -20.77
N GLY A 640 14.39 29.89 -19.61
CA GLY A 640 13.98 29.13 -18.44
C GLY A 640 15.14 28.70 -17.55
N THR A 641 14.94 28.87 -16.24
CA THR A 641 15.85 28.49 -15.16
C THR A 641 15.32 27.30 -14.38
N ILE A 642 16.20 26.37 -14.00
CA ILE A 642 15.83 25.30 -13.07
C ILE A 642 16.23 25.77 -11.66
N HIS A 643 15.24 25.92 -10.80
CA HIS A 643 15.39 26.28 -9.40
C HIS A 643 15.32 25.03 -8.53
N LEU A 644 16.30 24.82 -7.67
CA LEU A 644 16.29 23.79 -6.63
C LEU A 644 16.24 24.48 -5.26
N ILE A 645 15.15 24.33 -4.54
CA ILE A 645 15.04 24.78 -3.16
C ILE A 645 15.41 23.61 -2.26
N ILE A 646 16.38 23.80 -1.38
CA ILE A 646 16.66 22.90 -0.28
C ILE A 646 15.77 23.35 0.90
N ASP A 647 14.56 22.78 0.98
CA ASP A 647 13.58 23.08 2.03
C ASP A 647 13.78 22.14 3.22
N ASN A 648 14.75 22.50 4.06
CA ASN A 648 14.98 21.80 5.33
C ASN A 648 14.00 22.20 6.44
N GLN A 649 12.89 22.87 6.09
CA GLN A 649 11.83 23.29 6.99
C GLN A 649 12.30 24.20 8.15
N ILE A 650 13.46 24.87 8.01
CA ILE A 650 13.99 25.76 9.05
C ILE A 650 14.94 26.84 8.52
N GLY A 651 14.63 28.09 8.84
CA GLY A 651 15.50 29.23 8.58
C GLY A 651 16.35 29.58 9.80
N PHE A 652 17.51 28.94 9.95
CA PHE A 652 18.38 29.09 11.13
C PHE A 652 17.67 28.69 12.44
N THR A 653 17.01 29.64 13.12
CA THR A 653 16.19 29.40 14.33
C THR A 653 14.70 29.63 14.10
N THR A 654 14.33 30.10 12.90
CA THR A 654 12.98 30.54 12.56
C THR A 654 12.22 29.41 11.90
N ALA A 655 11.09 29.02 12.50
CA ALA A 655 10.18 28.03 11.92
C ALA A 655 9.44 28.60 10.69
N PRO A 656 9.00 27.75 9.74
CA PRO A 656 8.29 28.15 8.51
C PRO A 656 7.13 29.13 8.71
N GLU A 657 6.34 28.94 9.76
CA GLU A 657 5.19 29.77 10.13
C GLU A 657 5.54 31.23 10.45
N TYR A 658 6.81 31.52 10.75
CA TYR A 658 7.33 32.88 10.96
C TYR A 658 8.19 33.38 9.79
N ALA A 659 8.52 32.50 8.83
CA ALA A 659 9.36 32.84 7.68
C ALA A 659 8.54 33.26 6.44
N ARG A 660 7.28 32.82 6.34
CA ARG A 660 6.41 33.08 5.17
C ARG A 660 4.93 33.18 5.56
N SER A 661 4.14 33.81 4.68
CA SER A 661 2.67 33.90 4.81
C SER A 661 1.91 32.93 3.89
N SER A 662 2.64 32.17 3.07
CA SER A 662 2.13 31.21 2.10
C SER A 662 2.33 29.77 2.60
N TYR A 663 1.73 28.77 1.92
CA TYR A 663 1.84 27.39 2.37
C TYR A 663 3.24 26.82 2.07
N TYR A 664 3.68 26.96 0.83
CA TYR A 664 5.02 26.56 0.38
C TYR A 664 5.96 27.75 0.31
N CYS A 665 7.26 27.50 0.50
CA CYS A 665 8.28 28.52 0.28
C CYS A 665 8.36 28.91 -1.21
N SER A 666 8.02 27.98 -2.10
CA SER A 666 8.03 28.11 -3.57
C SER A 666 6.87 28.91 -4.16
N ASP A 667 5.87 29.33 -3.37
CA ASP A 667 4.64 29.99 -3.85
C ASP A 667 4.90 31.27 -4.68
N VAL A 668 6.03 31.96 -4.47
CA VAL A 668 6.42 33.14 -5.26
C VAL A 668 6.61 32.84 -6.76
N ALA A 669 6.96 31.60 -7.12
CA ALA A 669 7.14 31.16 -8.51
C ALA A 669 5.83 31.09 -9.31
N LYS A 670 4.67 31.07 -8.62
CA LYS A 670 3.35 31.12 -9.26
C LYS A 670 3.10 32.45 -9.97
N THR A 671 3.83 33.52 -9.62
CA THR A 671 3.71 34.84 -10.27
C THR A 671 4.03 34.80 -11.76
N VAL A 672 4.95 33.92 -12.18
CA VAL A 672 5.30 33.67 -13.58
C VAL A 672 4.74 32.36 -14.12
N GLN A 673 3.80 31.77 -13.39
CA GLN A 673 3.15 30.52 -13.75
C GLN A 673 4.17 29.39 -14.00
N ALA A 674 5.27 29.33 -13.24
CA ALA A 674 6.20 28.20 -13.30
C ALA A 674 5.54 26.96 -12.65
N PRO A 675 5.72 25.74 -13.19
CA PRO A 675 5.35 24.52 -12.49
C PRO A 675 6.27 24.33 -11.28
N ILE A 676 5.69 23.83 -10.19
CA ILE A 676 6.40 23.54 -8.95
C ILE A 676 6.24 22.05 -8.65
N PHE A 677 7.36 21.39 -8.41
CA PHE A 677 7.42 19.99 -8.04
C PHE A 677 7.98 19.88 -6.63
N HIS A 678 7.12 19.58 -5.67
CA HIS A 678 7.52 19.25 -4.31
C HIS A 678 7.93 17.78 -4.27
N VAL A 679 9.09 17.48 -3.70
CA VAL A 679 9.61 16.12 -3.65
C VAL A 679 10.21 15.82 -2.29
N ASN A 680 9.92 14.63 -1.77
CA ASN A 680 10.46 14.14 -0.52
C ASN A 680 11.95 13.81 -0.67
N GLY A 681 12.81 14.44 0.11
CA GLY A 681 14.26 14.27 0.10
C GLY A 681 14.73 12.85 0.42
N ASP A 682 13.93 12.04 1.14
CA ASP A 682 14.23 10.63 1.47
C ASP A 682 13.85 9.65 0.33
N ASP A 683 13.18 10.12 -0.73
CA ASP A 683 12.95 9.33 -1.97
C ASP A 683 13.85 9.87 -3.10
N PRO A 684 15.13 9.45 -3.18
CA PRO A 684 16.06 9.94 -4.19
C PRO A 684 15.70 9.49 -5.61
N GLU A 685 14.93 8.39 -5.76
CA GLU A 685 14.38 8.00 -7.06
C GLU A 685 13.31 8.99 -7.54
N ALA A 686 12.45 9.47 -6.63
CA ALA A 686 11.50 10.54 -6.93
C ALA A 686 12.22 11.87 -7.23
N CYS A 687 13.26 12.21 -6.47
CA CYS A 687 14.08 13.40 -6.70
C CYS A 687 14.67 13.42 -8.13
N VAL A 688 15.29 12.32 -8.56
CA VAL A 688 15.84 12.20 -9.93
C VAL A 688 14.75 12.23 -10.99
N ARG A 689 13.59 11.64 -10.74
CA ARG A 689 12.44 11.71 -11.67
C ARG A 689 11.96 13.14 -11.87
N VAL A 690 11.83 13.90 -10.77
CA VAL A 690 11.44 15.31 -10.83
C VAL A 690 12.50 16.13 -11.54
N ALA A 691 13.79 15.87 -11.29
CA ALA A 691 14.90 16.50 -12.02
C ALA A 691 14.81 16.27 -13.54
N GLN A 692 14.54 15.02 -13.97
CA GLN A 692 14.33 14.68 -15.37
C GLN A 692 13.12 15.41 -15.98
N LEU A 693 12.02 15.49 -15.23
CA LEU A 693 10.80 16.15 -15.68
C LEU A 693 10.99 17.67 -15.81
N ALA A 694 11.65 18.29 -14.82
CA ALA A 694 11.95 19.71 -14.80
C ALA A 694 12.85 20.12 -15.98
N PHE A 695 13.92 19.36 -16.25
CA PHE A 695 14.78 19.60 -17.40
C PHE A 695 14.00 19.49 -18.72
N LYS A 696 13.20 18.43 -18.90
CA LYS A 696 12.38 18.23 -20.10
C LYS A 696 11.36 19.35 -20.29
N TYR A 697 10.74 19.84 -19.22
CA TYR A 697 9.79 20.95 -19.30
C TYR A 697 10.51 22.24 -19.72
N ARG A 698 11.66 22.56 -19.10
CA ARG A 698 12.47 23.73 -19.48
C ARG A 698 12.89 23.66 -20.94
N GLN A 699 13.33 22.50 -21.42
CA GLN A 699 13.70 22.32 -22.84
C GLN A 699 12.51 22.48 -23.79
N GLN A 700 11.33 22.04 -23.39
CA GLN A 700 10.13 22.10 -24.23
C GLN A 700 9.53 23.51 -24.32
N PHE A 701 9.47 24.23 -23.20
CA PHE A 701 8.72 25.48 -23.09
C PHE A 701 9.59 26.72 -22.83
N HIS A 702 10.90 26.55 -22.64
CA HIS A 702 11.85 27.62 -22.36
C HIS A 702 11.43 28.53 -21.18
N LYS A 703 10.88 27.89 -20.14
CA LYS A 703 10.27 28.55 -18.98
C LYS A 703 10.84 28.00 -17.68
N ASP A 704 10.83 28.84 -16.64
CA ASP A 704 11.33 28.48 -15.32
C ASP A 704 10.57 27.30 -14.71
N VAL A 705 11.28 26.47 -13.95
CA VAL A 705 10.74 25.32 -13.21
C VAL A 705 11.32 25.30 -11.80
N VAL A 706 10.48 25.01 -10.81
CA VAL A 706 10.91 24.90 -9.41
C VAL A 706 10.82 23.46 -8.93
N ILE A 707 11.92 22.97 -8.36
CA ILE A 707 12.00 21.74 -7.59
C ILE A 707 12.12 22.16 -6.13
N ASP A 708 11.13 21.80 -5.33
CA ASP A 708 11.08 22.05 -3.90
C ASP A 708 11.38 20.74 -3.18
N MET A 709 12.64 20.54 -2.78
CA MET A 709 13.12 19.32 -2.14
C MET A 709 13.03 19.46 -0.62
N ILE A 710 12.08 18.74 -0.02
CA ILE A 710 11.64 18.85 1.38
C ILE A 710 12.32 17.80 2.26
#